data_AF-A0A967G5Q9-F1
#
_entry.id   AF-A0A967G5Q9-F1
#
_cell.length_a   1.000
_cell.length_b   1.000
_cell.length_c   1.000
_cell.angle_alpha   90.00
_cell.angle_beta   90.00
_cell.angle_gamma   90.00
#
_symmetry.space_group_name_H-M   'P 1'
#
loop_
_entity.id
_entity.type
_entity.pdbx_description
1 polymer ?
#
loop_
_entity_poly.entity_id
_entity_poly.type
_entity_poly.pdbx_seq_one_letter_code
_entity_poly.pdbx_strand_id
1 'polypeptide(L)'
;MENIWTRLIFFPDASAVKHTGYFSDDYSDVAGRVQDANLGEPPYEHISGWEYTFFAGNPQVPPADETLVRGAKYYWTVDETDALGNTLAGDVWEFIIQDFKASFFNPPNEAIFVETDVLLSWVPGFGVEEHDVYLGTDLDSVELAEYDSSFPPPEYVGTTQEPNIFVTGLASDTKYYWRVDEVSGRLPHPFNGGTIHKSDVWGFTTVPEGVGTIREDLWWNIAGDDVSDLLNDPRYPGNPDEIRILTSFNSGVALGNDYGGQIHGWLHPVKSGNYTFWLCSDDSSELFLSTDHTPANKVRIAYINGWANPFDWYNQSGTNNPNQQSAPISLVGGRKYYIMARWKEDFAGDHCMVAWQGPDQPQAPVYGSSFAVIKGNRLSPYAQLSAHDPVPSDGQVNVVSPVTLRWGSGDNAAEHDVYVGTDKALVENRAPSVYKGRVDSNFYNLGTVLSGMIYYWAIDEVSYSGPSPGIWQGDVWSFTTKPAPIFVDDDAIGANDGSNWADAYNSLQDGLARADSSVKPVEIRVAQGVYKPTSYAPPPPGAPPSPVARAATFQLINGVTIKGGYAGFGEADPNTRDIEAYETILSGDLANNDIEVIDPCDLLNELSRGENSYHVVTGSGTDETAVLDGFTITGGNANEWGGQNSCGGGMFNEDSNPKLINCIFSQNSASYGGAIYNDSSSPMTTNCTFKGNSAKKGGGMCNDHSSPTVTNCTFNENSSKGSGGGMGNYYSRPTLTNCTFADNTTHNGSDFISGGGMINFRSSPTLTNCTFSGNSSRYRGGGMFNQHHSAPNLTNCIFSGNSVENRGGAMCNELSSPTVTDCTFSRNSAENGGGMYNHKGNPALADCIFSGNSAAHHGGAIYSGKNSNPMLTNCTFVANSALHGEALACHSYEQEYPSNLELTNCILWDGGNEIWNNDGSIITVTYSNVQGGWSGESNIDADPCFVQAGYWDANGMWIGGDYHLQPGSPCIDAGDPCYMPEPNETDLDGRPRVIGGRIDMGAYEFFNTPPVADGGDDQVVECACNTAEGTRITLDGSGSYDVDGDALTYRWTGPFIESPADEVGPTVTLEDGCPGEYVITLVVNDGTEDSEPNEVVITVVDTTPPEFTFSVSPTMLWPPNKKMVKITPSWTVSDNCDATPDVSLVSVSMNESETRGNAHTGDDIQIDQDGTIYVRAKRNRKGDRIYTITYQAVDNSGNATVRSATVTVPRKRR
;
A
#
# COMPACT_ATOMS: atom_id res chain seq x y z
N MET A 1 -63.48 -57.87 15.79
CA MET A 1 -62.78 -56.73 16.41
C MET A 1 -62.44 -55.81 15.28
N GLU A 2 -63.25 -54.79 14.97
CA GLU A 2 -62.91 -53.91 13.83
C GLU A 2 -63.69 -52.57 13.77
N ASN A 3 -64.42 -52.19 14.82
CA ASN A 3 -65.00 -50.84 14.89
C ASN A 3 -64.28 -50.06 15.99
N ILE A 4 -63.48 -49.07 15.61
CA ILE A 4 -62.76 -48.17 16.52
C ILE A 4 -63.46 -46.83 16.50
N TRP A 5 -63.79 -46.34 17.69
CA TRP A 5 -64.32 -45.00 17.91
C TRP A 5 -63.68 -44.41 19.16
N THR A 6 -63.60 -43.08 19.21
CA THR A 6 -63.06 -42.36 20.37
C THR A 6 -64.02 -41.28 20.84
N ARG A 7 -63.79 -40.82 22.08
CA ARG A 7 -64.47 -39.65 22.66
C ARG A 7 -63.53 -38.46 22.56
N LEU A 8 -63.99 -37.41 21.90
CA LEU A 8 -63.31 -36.12 21.87
C LEU A 8 -63.98 -35.25 22.92
N ILE A 9 -63.26 -35.00 24.01
CA ILE A 9 -63.78 -34.31 25.20
C ILE A 9 -63.11 -32.95 25.27
N PHE A 10 -63.91 -31.91 25.43
CA PHE A 10 -63.40 -30.56 25.66
C PHE A 10 -64.18 -29.88 26.79
N PHE A 11 -63.54 -28.87 27.37
CA PHE A 11 -64.12 -28.01 28.39
C PHE A 11 -64.28 -26.62 27.78
N PRO A 12 -65.49 -26.06 27.76
CA PRO A 12 -65.72 -24.79 27.10
C PRO A 12 -65.26 -23.62 27.96
N ASP A 13 -64.98 -22.49 27.31
CA ASP A 13 -64.76 -21.25 28.02
C ASP A 13 -66.05 -20.76 28.70
N ALA A 14 -65.89 -20.14 29.87
CA ALA A 14 -67.01 -19.77 30.75
C ALA A 14 -68.05 -18.81 30.11
N SER A 15 -67.73 -18.17 28.99
CA SER A 15 -68.61 -17.24 28.26
C SER A 15 -69.25 -17.83 26.98
N ALA A 16 -68.84 -19.02 26.56
CA ALA A 16 -69.34 -19.66 25.35
C ALA A 16 -70.75 -20.24 25.58
N VAL A 17 -71.63 -20.07 24.59
CA VAL A 17 -73.01 -20.60 24.62
C VAL A 17 -73.32 -21.58 23.48
N LYS A 18 -72.36 -21.78 22.57
CA LYS A 18 -72.42 -22.68 21.41
C LYS A 18 -71.02 -23.17 21.05
N HIS A 19 -70.91 -24.41 20.60
CA HIS A 19 -69.65 -25.08 20.31
C HIS A 19 -69.77 -25.89 19.01
N THR A 20 -69.00 -25.57 17.98
CA THR A 20 -69.02 -26.33 16.72
C THR A 20 -67.74 -27.12 16.57
N GLY A 21 -67.83 -28.44 16.50
CA GLY A 21 -66.68 -29.34 16.36
C GLY A 21 -66.34 -29.65 14.91
N TYR A 22 -65.06 -29.84 14.61
CA TYR A 22 -64.60 -30.35 13.31
C TYR A 22 -63.60 -31.51 13.51
N PHE A 23 -63.66 -32.53 12.65
CA PHE A 23 -62.84 -33.75 12.75
C PHE A 23 -62.55 -34.35 11.36
N SER A 24 -61.27 -34.67 11.06
CA SER A 24 -60.83 -35.33 9.83
C SER A 24 -59.44 -35.99 10.00
N ASP A 25 -59.04 -36.88 9.10
CA ASP A 25 -57.65 -37.34 8.94
C ASP A 25 -56.76 -36.39 8.10
N ASP A 26 -57.35 -35.38 7.45
CA ASP A 26 -56.61 -34.28 6.82
C ASP A 26 -56.61 -33.03 7.72
N TYR A 27 -55.42 -32.53 8.05
CA TYR A 27 -55.24 -31.30 8.84
C TYR A 27 -55.91 -30.09 8.17
N SER A 28 -55.82 -30.00 6.85
CA SER A 28 -56.28 -28.86 6.06
C SER A 28 -57.80 -28.70 6.13
N ASP A 29 -58.53 -29.82 6.20
CA ASP A 29 -59.99 -29.82 6.29
C ASP A 29 -60.46 -29.29 7.65
N VAL A 30 -59.79 -29.70 8.72
CA VAL A 30 -60.09 -29.24 10.09
C VAL A 30 -59.66 -27.79 10.27
N ALA A 31 -58.45 -27.43 9.83
CA ALA A 31 -57.96 -26.06 9.85
C ALA A 31 -58.86 -25.12 9.03
N GLY A 32 -59.37 -25.58 7.89
CA GLY A 32 -60.25 -24.84 6.98
C GLY A 32 -61.73 -24.81 7.37
N ARG A 33 -62.14 -25.53 8.42
CA ARG A 33 -63.54 -25.65 8.88
C ARG A 33 -64.48 -26.11 7.75
N VAL A 34 -63.98 -27.04 6.93
CA VAL A 34 -64.71 -27.50 5.74
C VAL A 34 -65.97 -28.23 6.16
N GLN A 35 -67.04 -28.10 5.37
CA GLN A 35 -68.37 -28.60 5.73
C GLN A 35 -68.39 -30.12 5.98
N ASP A 36 -67.56 -30.88 5.28
CA ASP A 36 -67.51 -32.35 5.39
C ASP A 36 -66.78 -32.81 6.68
N ALA A 37 -65.93 -31.97 7.26
CA ALA A 37 -65.30 -32.21 8.56
C ALA A 37 -66.16 -31.72 9.74
N ASN A 38 -67.29 -31.05 9.48
CA ASN A 38 -68.11 -30.38 10.49
C ASN A 38 -68.99 -31.38 11.24
N LEU A 39 -68.72 -31.56 12.54
CA LEU A 39 -69.49 -32.42 13.44
C LEU A 39 -70.74 -31.74 14.01
N GLY A 40 -70.88 -30.43 13.83
CA GLY A 40 -71.96 -29.63 14.40
C GLY A 40 -71.80 -29.36 15.89
N GLU A 41 -72.93 -29.11 16.57
CA GLU A 41 -72.96 -28.92 18.03
C GLU A 41 -72.85 -30.28 18.76
N PRO A 42 -72.16 -30.33 19.92
CA PRO A 42 -71.97 -31.57 20.64
C PRO A 42 -73.33 -32.13 21.09
N PRO A 43 -73.64 -33.40 20.75
CA PRO A 43 -74.99 -33.95 20.97
C PRO A 43 -75.30 -34.27 22.44
N TYR A 44 -74.32 -34.25 23.35
CA TYR A 44 -74.48 -34.62 24.75
C TYR A 44 -73.66 -33.73 25.70
N GLU A 45 -74.33 -33.22 26.74
CA GLU A 45 -73.72 -32.60 27.93
C GLU A 45 -73.73 -33.62 29.08
N HIS A 46 -72.60 -33.84 29.75
CA HIS A 46 -72.50 -34.84 30.82
C HIS A 46 -72.84 -34.27 32.21
N ILE A 47 -73.30 -35.16 33.12
CA ILE A 47 -74.00 -34.91 34.42
C ILE A 47 -73.31 -33.89 35.37
N SER A 48 -72.05 -33.49 35.13
CA SER A 48 -71.32 -32.47 35.90
C SER A 48 -71.46 -31.02 35.38
N GLY A 49 -72.12 -30.79 34.25
CA GLY A 49 -72.54 -29.45 33.78
C GLY A 49 -71.44 -28.54 33.20
N TRP A 50 -70.25 -29.07 32.91
CA TRP A 50 -69.11 -28.29 32.38
C TRP A 50 -68.25 -29.07 31.36
N GLU A 51 -68.68 -30.24 30.87
CA GLU A 51 -67.92 -31.09 29.94
C GLU A 51 -68.79 -31.47 28.74
N TYR A 52 -68.28 -31.21 27.53
CA TYR A 52 -68.95 -31.54 26.28
C TYR A 52 -68.16 -32.60 25.52
N THR A 53 -68.88 -33.50 24.83
CA THR A 53 -68.26 -34.64 24.15
C THR A 53 -68.78 -34.79 22.72
N PHE A 54 -67.84 -34.90 21.78
CA PHE A 54 -68.08 -35.46 20.45
C PHE A 54 -67.65 -36.92 20.41
N PHE A 55 -68.32 -37.71 19.57
CA PHE A 55 -67.95 -39.09 19.31
C PHE A 55 -67.51 -39.21 17.86
N ALA A 56 -66.25 -39.61 17.63
CA ALA A 56 -65.69 -39.78 16.31
C ALA A 56 -65.57 -41.28 15.97
N GLY A 57 -66.04 -41.67 14.77
CA GLY A 57 -66.02 -43.03 14.26
C GLY A 57 -67.03 -44.02 14.87
N ASN A 58 -68.03 -43.53 15.63
CA ASN A 58 -69.08 -44.37 16.23
C ASN A 58 -70.32 -44.43 15.31
N PRO A 59 -70.68 -45.59 14.71
CA PRO A 59 -71.78 -45.68 13.75
C PRO A 59 -73.19 -45.46 14.34
N GLN A 60 -73.34 -45.37 15.66
CA GLN A 60 -74.66 -45.26 16.32
C GLN A 60 -75.06 -43.84 16.74
N VAL A 61 -74.25 -42.81 16.45
CA VAL A 61 -74.56 -41.40 16.75
C VAL A 61 -74.33 -40.56 15.48
N PRO A 62 -75.36 -39.89 14.91
CA PRO A 62 -75.21 -39.10 13.69
C PRO A 62 -74.34 -37.83 13.88
N PRO A 63 -73.65 -37.34 12.82
CA PRO A 63 -73.51 -37.93 11.48
C PRO A 63 -72.47 -39.06 11.49
N ALA A 64 -72.86 -40.24 11.02
CA ALA A 64 -72.21 -41.53 11.33
C ALA A 64 -71.53 -42.14 10.10
N ASP A 65 -70.32 -41.66 9.77
CA ASP A 65 -69.64 -42.05 8.54
C ASP A 65 -68.24 -42.61 8.89
N GLU A 66 -68.15 -43.96 8.95
CA GLU A 66 -66.94 -44.83 9.01
C GLU A 66 -66.12 -44.91 10.33
N THR A 67 -65.55 -46.09 10.60
CA THR A 67 -64.75 -46.41 11.80
C THR A 67 -63.32 -45.92 11.69
N LEU A 68 -62.69 -45.47 12.78
CA LEU A 68 -61.31 -44.94 12.76
C LEU A 68 -60.27 -46.02 12.40
N VAL A 69 -59.21 -45.64 11.69
CA VAL A 69 -58.13 -46.53 11.21
C VAL A 69 -56.94 -46.50 12.18
N ARG A 70 -56.40 -47.67 12.58
CA ARG A 70 -55.18 -47.76 13.42
C ARG A 70 -53.95 -47.30 12.66
N GLY A 71 -53.03 -46.63 13.34
CA GLY A 71 -51.82 -46.03 12.76
C GLY A 71 -52.08 -44.72 12.01
N ALA A 72 -53.34 -44.39 11.70
CA ALA A 72 -53.68 -43.12 11.07
C ALA A 72 -53.71 -41.97 12.10
N LYS A 73 -53.25 -40.81 11.65
CA LYS A 73 -53.29 -39.55 12.39
C LYS A 73 -54.59 -38.82 12.06
N TYR A 74 -55.25 -38.29 13.08
CA TYR A 74 -56.48 -37.52 12.98
C TYR A 74 -56.33 -36.17 13.67
N TYR A 75 -57.10 -35.20 13.19
CA TYR A 75 -57.11 -33.83 13.65
C TYR A 75 -58.51 -33.43 14.08
N TRP A 76 -58.62 -32.55 15.07
CA TRP A 76 -59.90 -32.00 15.50
C TRP A 76 -59.77 -30.65 16.19
N THR A 77 -60.85 -29.88 16.18
CA THR A 77 -60.94 -28.55 16.82
C THR A 77 -62.37 -28.30 17.26
N VAL A 78 -62.56 -27.35 18.18
CA VAL A 78 -63.88 -26.84 18.55
C VAL A 78 -63.85 -25.31 18.51
N ASP A 79 -64.72 -24.73 17.70
CA ASP A 79 -64.91 -23.29 17.63
C ASP A 79 -66.08 -22.88 18.54
N GLU A 80 -65.85 -21.89 19.41
CA GLU A 80 -66.80 -21.49 20.44
C GLU A 80 -67.45 -20.14 20.12
N THR A 81 -68.75 -20.02 20.35
CA THR A 81 -69.50 -18.79 20.09
C THR A 81 -70.11 -18.24 21.38
N ASP A 82 -69.86 -16.97 21.67
CA ASP A 82 -70.37 -16.29 22.87
C ASP A 82 -71.86 -15.87 22.76
N ALA A 83 -72.45 -15.43 23.87
CA ALA A 83 -73.86 -14.99 23.93
C ALA A 83 -74.18 -13.75 23.06
N LEU A 84 -73.16 -13.06 22.53
CA LEU A 84 -73.30 -11.90 21.64
C LEU A 84 -73.19 -12.30 20.16
N GLY A 85 -72.85 -13.57 19.88
CA GLY A 85 -72.75 -14.13 18.54
C GLY A 85 -71.35 -14.09 17.92
N ASN A 86 -70.30 -13.78 18.70
CA ASN A 86 -68.92 -13.80 18.20
C ASN A 86 -68.34 -15.21 18.30
N THR A 87 -67.83 -15.75 17.19
CA THR A 87 -67.18 -17.08 17.14
C THR A 87 -65.66 -16.93 17.23
N LEU A 88 -65.05 -17.60 18.20
CA LEU A 88 -63.60 -17.76 18.36
C LEU A 88 -63.20 -19.13 17.81
N ALA A 89 -62.23 -19.14 16.90
CA ALA A 89 -61.69 -20.37 16.36
C ALA A 89 -60.79 -21.07 17.39
N GLY A 90 -61.01 -22.38 17.60
CA GLY A 90 -60.19 -23.19 18.47
C GLY A 90 -58.88 -23.64 17.82
N ASP A 91 -57.93 -24.06 18.66
CA ASP A 91 -56.69 -24.69 18.23
C ASP A 91 -56.97 -26.07 17.61
N VAL A 92 -56.22 -26.42 16.57
CA VAL A 92 -56.31 -27.75 15.95
C VAL A 92 -55.41 -28.71 16.73
N TRP A 93 -56.03 -29.73 17.34
CA TRP A 93 -55.33 -30.81 18.04
C TRP A 93 -55.18 -32.03 17.14
N GLU A 94 -54.09 -32.78 17.31
CA GLU A 94 -53.84 -34.04 16.61
C GLU A 94 -53.74 -35.22 17.58
N PHE A 95 -54.11 -36.40 17.10
CA PHE A 95 -53.83 -37.66 17.78
C PHE A 95 -53.68 -38.80 16.76
N ILE A 96 -53.03 -39.89 17.16
CA ILE A 96 -52.88 -41.10 16.33
C ILE A 96 -53.66 -42.22 17.00
N ILE A 97 -54.40 -43.01 16.22
CA ILE A 97 -54.99 -44.25 16.74
C ILE A 97 -53.86 -45.26 16.91
N GLN A 98 -53.60 -45.68 18.14
CA GLN A 98 -52.49 -46.58 18.46
C GLN A 98 -52.49 -47.84 17.56
N ASP A 99 -51.38 -48.02 16.85
CA ASP A 99 -51.12 -49.16 15.96
C ASP A 99 -50.65 -50.40 16.76
N PHE A 100 -50.59 -51.56 16.12
CA PHE A 100 -50.04 -52.79 16.69
C PHE A 100 -48.51 -52.86 16.65
N LYS A 101 -47.83 -51.92 15.97
CA LYS A 101 -46.36 -51.84 15.84
C LYS A 101 -45.73 -50.87 16.84
N ALA A 102 -44.44 -51.06 17.12
CA ALA A 102 -43.64 -50.14 17.94
C ALA A 102 -43.46 -48.79 17.23
N SER A 103 -43.36 -47.70 17.99
CA SER A 103 -43.16 -46.34 17.45
C SER A 103 -42.34 -45.46 18.41
N PHE A 104 -41.96 -44.25 17.97
CA PHE A 104 -41.20 -43.26 18.77
C PHE A 104 -39.88 -43.80 19.35
N PHE A 105 -39.03 -44.31 18.47
CA PHE A 105 -37.74 -44.89 18.81
C PHE A 105 -36.72 -43.84 19.28
N ASN A 106 -35.93 -44.21 20.30
CA ASN A 106 -34.76 -43.49 20.79
C ASN A 106 -33.58 -44.46 20.89
N PRO A 107 -32.43 -44.21 20.22
CA PRO A 107 -32.11 -43.05 19.38
C PRO A 107 -33.04 -42.90 18.14
N PRO A 108 -33.29 -41.66 17.66
CA PRO A 108 -34.11 -41.44 16.48
C PRO A 108 -33.41 -41.95 15.21
N ASN A 109 -34.18 -42.12 14.13
CA ASN A 109 -33.63 -42.64 12.87
C ASN A 109 -32.51 -41.74 12.34
N GLU A 110 -31.42 -42.37 11.88
CA GLU A 110 -30.19 -41.75 11.38
C GLU A 110 -29.47 -40.86 12.42
N ALA A 111 -29.67 -41.09 13.71
CA ALA A 111 -28.90 -40.40 14.75
C ALA A 111 -27.39 -40.68 14.57
N ILE A 112 -26.54 -39.68 14.78
CA ILE A 112 -25.09 -39.84 14.78
C ILE A 112 -24.53 -39.43 16.14
N PHE A 113 -23.34 -39.94 16.47
CA PHE A 113 -22.70 -39.73 17.78
C PHE A 113 -23.52 -40.28 18.95
N VAL A 114 -24.11 -41.46 18.75
CA VAL A 114 -24.72 -42.23 19.82
C VAL A 114 -23.61 -42.90 20.65
N GLU A 115 -23.74 -42.88 21.98
CA GLU A 115 -22.77 -43.55 22.85
C GLU A 115 -22.66 -45.05 22.52
N THR A 116 -21.48 -45.64 22.71
CA THR A 116 -21.26 -47.08 22.49
C THR A 116 -22.04 -47.96 23.47
N ASP A 117 -22.49 -47.37 24.57
CA ASP A 117 -23.47 -47.93 25.50
C ASP A 117 -24.78 -47.15 25.38
N VAL A 118 -25.79 -47.75 24.76
CA VAL A 118 -27.04 -47.09 24.36
C VAL A 118 -28.26 -47.75 25.00
N LEU A 119 -29.16 -46.92 25.54
CA LEU A 119 -30.51 -47.36 25.90
C LEU A 119 -31.41 -47.21 24.67
N LEU A 120 -31.76 -48.34 24.06
CA LEU A 120 -32.78 -48.39 23.02
C LEU A 120 -34.15 -48.36 23.70
N SER A 121 -35.01 -47.41 23.35
CA SER A 121 -36.38 -47.32 23.91
C SER A 121 -37.40 -46.94 22.86
N TRP A 122 -38.64 -47.38 23.03
CA TRP A 122 -39.76 -47.13 22.11
C TRP A 122 -41.09 -47.05 22.86
N VAL A 123 -42.18 -46.79 22.15
CA VAL A 123 -43.56 -46.87 22.64
C VAL A 123 -44.20 -48.16 22.10
N PRO A 124 -44.74 -49.05 22.96
CA PRO A 124 -45.41 -50.29 22.57
C PRO A 124 -46.60 -50.12 21.64
N GLY A 125 -46.81 -51.15 20.81
CA GLY A 125 -48.04 -51.35 20.06
C GLY A 125 -49.22 -51.69 20.97
N PHE A 126 -50.44 -51.50 20.46
CA PHE A 126 -51.69 -51.74 21.18
C PHE A 126 -51.89 -53.23 21.50
N GLY A 127 -52.00 -53.59 22.79
CA GLY A 127 -52.31 -54.95 23.23
C GLY A 127 -51.14 -55.95 23.11
N VAL A 128 -49.91 -55.44 23.17
CA VAL A 128 -48.67 -56.22 23.09
C VAL A 128 -48.23 -56.67 24.49
N GLU A 129 -47.67 -57.87 24.57
CA GLU A 129 -47.20 -58.47 25.83
C GLU A 129 -45.66 -58.60 25.89
N GLU A 130 -44.99 -58.72 24.73
CA GLU A 130 -43.53 -58.89 24.62
C GLU A 130 -42.97 -58.21 23.35
N HIS A 131 -41.68 -57.87 23.35
CA HIS A 131 -40.97 -57.18 22.27
C HIS A 131 -39.70 -57.95 21.87
N ASP A 132 -39.55 -58.33 20.60
CA ASP A 132 -38.33 -58.92 20.05
C ASP A 132 -37.46 -57.84 19.39
N VAL A 133 -36.24 -57.63 19.90
CA VAL A 133 -35.35 -56.54 19.46
C VAL A 133 -34.17 -57.07 18.63
N TYR A 134 -33.89 -56.43 17.50
CA TYR A 134 -32.79 -56.75 16.59
C TYR A 134 -31.89 -55.52 16.41
N LEU A 135 -30.57 -55.71 16.40
CA LEU A 135 -29.54 -54.68 16.22
C LEU A 135 -28.32 -55.28 15.51
N GLY A 136 -27.85 -54.65 14.43
CA GLY A 136 -26.68 -55.10 13.68
C GLY A 136 -26.15 -54.03 12.73
N THR A 137 -24.97 -54.23 12.15
CA THR A 137 -24.36 -53.27 11.20
C THR A 137 -24.80 -53.48 9.74
N ASP A 138 -25.56 -54.54 9.48
CA ASP A 138 -26.07 -54.90 8.15
C ASP A 138 -27.58 -54.69 8.09
N LEU A 139 -28.02 -53.76 7.23
CA LEU A 139 -29.43 -53.37 7.11
C LEU A 139 -30.31 -54.55 6.70
N ASP A 140 -29.88 -55.31 5.69
CA ASP A 140 -30.65 -56.42 5.13
C ASP A 140 -30.83 -57.54 6.18
N SER A 141 -29.81 -57.81 6.99
CA SER A 141 -29.87 -58.81 8.07
C SER A 141 -30.84 -58.40 9.17
N VAL A 142 -30.82 -57.13 9.58
CA VAL A 142 -31.77 -56.59 10.56
C VAL A 142 -33.19 -56.53 9.99
N GLU A 143 -33.35 -56.29 8.68
CA GLU A 143 -34.66 -56.25 8.02
C GLU A 143 -35.26 -57.63 7.75
N LEU A 144 -34.47 -58.63 7.41
CA LEU A 144 -34.97 -59.98 7.15
C LEU A 144 -35.37 -60.68 8.46
N ALA A 145 -34.58 -60.51 9.52
CA ALA A 145 -34.72 -61.15 10.83
C ALA A 145 -35.34 -62.56 10.73
N GLU A 146 -34.66 -63.46 10.02
CA GLU A 146 -35.11 -64.83 9.82
C GLU A 146 -35.20 -65.53 11.18
N TYR A 147 -36.39 -65.52 11.77
CA TYR A 147 -36.61 -66.06 13.10
C TYR A 147 -36.73 -67.58 13.06
N ASP A 148 -35.62 -68.28 13.36
CA ASP A 148 -35.64 -69.68 13.78
C ASP A 148 -35.47 -69.74 15.30
N SER A 149 -36.48 -70.24 16.02
CA SER A 149 -36.41 -70.46 17.47
C SER A 149 -35.26 -71.40 17.91
N SER A 150 -34.67 -72.13 16.97
CA SER A 150 -33.51 -73.02 17.16
C SER A 150 -32.16 -72.30 16.99
N PHE A 151 -32.15 -71.23 16.18
CA PHE A 151 -30.98 -70.48 15.75
C PHE A 151 -31.39 -69.00 15.52
N PRO A 152 -31.41 -68.17 16.58
CA PRO A 152 -31.70 -66.75 16.40
C PRO A 152 -30.64 -66.12 15.48
N PRO A 153 -31.02 -65.12 14.65
CA PRO A 153 -30.06 -64.43 13.80
C PRO A 153 -28.98 -63.75 14.66
N PRO A 154 -27.75 -63.60 14.14
CA PRO A 154 -26.64 -62.97 14.87
C PRO A 154 -26.98 -61.59 15.46
N GLU A 155 -27.91 -60.87 14.81
CA GLU A 155 -28.36 -59.52 15.15
C GLU A 155 -29.51 -59.51 16.18
N TYR A 156 -29.97 -60.66 16.68
CA TYR A 156 -31.02 -60.72 17.70
C TYR A 156 -30.48 -60.36 19.09
N VAL A 157 -31.01 -59.28 19.66
CA VAL A 157 -30.58 -58.76 20.97
C VAL A 157 -31.35 -59.44 22.11
N GLY A 158 -32.63 -59.75 21.92
CA GLY A 158 -33.45 -60.50 22.89
C GLY A 158 -34.93 -60.12 22.92
N THR A 159 -35.72 -60.88 23.67
CA THR A 159 -37.11 -60.53 24.03
C THR A 159 -37.14 -59.75 25.35
N THR A 160 -37.91 -58.67 25.40
CA THR A 160 -38.19 -57.91 26.64
C THR A 160 -39.69 -57.66 26.82
N GLN A 161 -40.15 -57.56 28.07
CA GLN A 161 -41.51 -57.10 28.40
C GLN A 161 -41.57 -55.59 28.65
N GLU A 162 -40.41 -54.96 28.90
CA GLU A 162 -40.28 -53.52 29.06
C GLU A 162 -39.96 -52.90 27.68
N PRO A 163 -40.49 -51.71 27.35
CA PRO A 163 -40.31 -51.08 26.04
C PRO A 163 -38.95 -50.38 25.87
N ASN A 164 -37.92 -51.01 26.42
CA ASN A 164 -36.55 -50.58 26.34
C ASN A 164 -35.59 -51.76 26.54
N ILE A 165 -34.40 -51.64 25.98
CA ILE A 165 -33.28 -52.57 26.21
C ILE A 165 -31.96 -51.79 26.21
N PHE A 166 -31.12 -52.08 27.19
CA PHE A 166 -29.79 -51.45 27.29
C PHE A 166 -28.76 -52.32 26.58
N VAL A 167 -28.08 -51.75 25.59
CA VAL A 167 -27.06 -52.42 24.78
C VAL A 167 -25.72 -51.77 25.05
N THR A 168 -24.70 -52.58 25.34
CA THR A 168 -23.34 -52.11 25.67
C THR A 168 -22.31 -52.67 24.73
N GLY A 169 -21.18 -51.99 24.61
CA GLY A 169 -20.02 -52.47 23.85
C GLY A 169 -20.18 -52.42 22.32
N LEU A 170 -20.95 -51.46 21.80
CA LEU A 170 -20.98 -51.18 20.37
C LEU A 170 -19.62 -50.62 19.92
N ALA A 171 -19.20 -50.94 18.69
CA ALA A 171 -17.98 -50.38 18.12
C ALA A 171 -18.16 -48.87 17.89
N SER A 172 -17.12 -48.07 18.15
CA SER A 172 -17.10 -46.63 17.84
C SER A 172 -17.11 -46.39 16.33
N ASP A 173 -17.54 -45.19 15.91
CA ASP A 173 -17.62 -44.78 14.49
C ASP A 173 -18.34 -45.78 13.56
N THR A 174 -19.33 -46.49 14.09
CA THR A 174 -19.97 -47.61 13.39
C THR A 174 -21.47 -47.36 13.25
N LYS A 175 -21.98 -47.53 12.03
CA LYS A 175 -23.43 -47.46 11.76
C LYS A 175 -24.10 -48.77 12.12
N TYR A 176 -25.13 -48.68 12.95
CA TYR A 176 -26.00 -49.76 13.37
C TYR A 176 -27.42 -49.54 12.86
N TYR A 177 -28.10 -50.62 12.56
CA TYR A 177 -29.51 -50.71 12.21
C TYR A 177 -30.22 -51.50 13.29
N TRP A 178 -31.43 -51.10 13.66
CA TRP A 178 -32.23 -51.77 14.68
C TRP A 178 -33.72 -51.77 14.37
N ARG A 179 -34.42 -52.75 14.92
CA ARG A 179 -35.85 -52.99 14.72
C ARG A 179 -36.46 -53.64 15.96
N VAL A 180 -37.72 -53.34 16.24
CA VAL A 180 -38.49 -53.99 17.31
C VAL A 180 -39.74 -54.64 16.73
N ASP A 181 -39.89 -55.94 16.91
CA ASP A 181 -41.11 -56.65 16.54
C ASP A 181 -42.00 -56.86 17.78
N GLU A 182 -43.23 -56.40 17.70
CA GLU A 182 -44.19 -56.49 18.81
C GLU A 182 -44.92 -57.85 18.79
N VAL A 183 -45.04 -58.53 19.94
CA VAL A 183 -45.59 -59.90 20.05
C VAL A 183 -46.78 -59.96 21.01
N SER A 184 -47.92 -60.48 20.53
CA SER A 184 -49.13 -60.70 21.35
C SER A 184 -49.48 -62.20 21.49
N GLY A 185 -49.68 -62.69 22.74
CA GLY A 185 -50.30 -64.00 23.04
C GLY A 185 -49.36 -65.19 23.25
N ARG A 186 -48.12 -64.99 23.72
CA ARG A 186 -47.11 -66.06 23.93
C ARG A 186 -47.07 -66.52 25.40
N LEU A 187 -47.70 -67.65 25.75
CA LEU A 187 -47.55 -68.36 27.04
C LEU A 187 -47.11 -69.84 26.82
N PRO A 188 -46.48 -70.55 27.80
CA PRO A 188 -45.31 -71.39 27.52
C PRO A 188 -45.62 -72.88 27.24
N HIS A 189 -45.65 -73.33 25.97
CA HIS A 189 -45.29 -74.67 25.47
C HIS A 189 -45.53 -74.75 23.94
N PRO A 190 -45.04 -75.77 23.19
CA PRO A 190 -44.47 -75.56 21.87
C PRO A 190 -45.55 -75.81 20.79
N PHE A 191 -45.52 -75.03 19.71
CA PHE A 191 -46.40 -75.18 18.53
C PHE A 191 -47.84 -74.64 18.68
N ASN A 192 -47.98 -73.31 18.84
CA ASN A 192 -48.87 -72.49 18.00
C ASN A 192 -48.54 -70.99 18.17
N GLY A 193 -48.39 -70.28 17.05
CA GLY A 193 -47.78 -68.94 16.97
C GLY A 193 -48.60 -67.79 17.54
N GLY A 194 -47.94 -66.93 18.31
CA GLY A 194 -48.41 -65.57 18.61
C GLY A 194 -48.32 -64.69 17.37
N THR A 195 -49.11 -63.63 17.32
CA THR A 195 -49.07 -62.69 16.20
C THR A 195 -47.88 -61.76 16.39
N ILE A 196 -46.97 -61.76 15.42
CA ILE A 196 -45.81 -60.85 15.38
C ILE A 196 -46.17 -59.67 14.47
N HIS A 197 -46.04 -58.46 15.01
CA HIS A 197 -46.21 -57.21 14.28
C HIS A 197 -44.83 -56.61 14.00
N LYS A 198 -44.32 -56.86 12.79
CA LYS A 198 -43.01 -56.38 12.33
C LYS A 198 -42.99 -54.86 12.15
N SER A 199 -42.05 -54.17 12.81
CA SER A 199 -41.84 -52.73 12.65
C SER A 199 -40.84 -52.40 11.53
N ASP A 200 -40.68 -51.12 11.20
CA ASP A 200 -39.67 -50.66 10.23
C ASP A 200 -38.26 -50.69 10.84
N VAL A 201 -37.21 -50.69 10.01
CA VAL A 201 -35.80 -50.68 10.45
C VAL A 201 -35.29 -49.24 10.56
N TRP A 202 -34.55 -48.94 11.63
CA TRP A 202 -34.03 -47.62 11.99
C TRP A 202 -32.51 -47.67 12.10
N GLY A 203 -31.79 -46.59 11.74
CA GLY A 203 -30.33 -46.52 11.80
C GLY A 203 -29.79 -45.54 12.85
N PHE A 204 -28.60 -45.77 13.38
CA PHE A 204 -27.79 -44.76 14.08
C PHE A 204 -26.28 -45.02 13.94
N THR A 205 -25.42 -44.03 14.18
CA THR A 205 -23.96 -44.16 14.14
C THR A 205 -23.36 -43.80 15.51
N THR A 206 -22.47 -44.63 16.02
CA THR A 206 -21.82 -44.41 17.31
C THR A 206 -20.78 -43.28 17.28
N VAL A 207 -20.44 -42.72 18.45
CA VAL A 207 -19.37 -41.71 18.59
C VAL A 207 -18.02 -42.21 18.06
N PRO A 208 -17.27 -41.40 17.28
CA PRO A 208 -15.88 -41.72 16.94
C PRO A 208 -14.98 -41.76 18.16
N GLU A 209 -13.98 -42.64 18.15
CA GLU A 209 -13.00 -42.77 19.22
C GLU A 209 -12.20 -41.44 19.39
N GLY A 210 -12.04 -40.97 20.63
CA GLY A 210 -11.24 -39.77 20.95
C GLY A 210 -11.98 -38.42 20.91
N VAL A 211 -13.29 -38.38 20.64
CA VAL A 211 -14.12 -37.18 20.81
C VAL A 211 -14.35 -36.90 22.30
N GLY A 212 -14.22 -35.65 22.73
CA GLY A 212 -14.42 -35.24 24.12
C GLY A 212 -13.42 -34.18 24.61
N THR A 213 -12.32 -33.97 23.87
CA THR A 213 -11.22 -33.08 24.29
C THR A 213 -10.56 -32.36 23.11
N ILE A 214 -9.78 -31.32 23.38
CA ILE A 214 -8.93 -30.62 22.42
C ILE A 214 -7.57 -30.34 23.07
N ARG A 215 -6.53 -30.22 22.27
CA ARG A 215 -5.17 -29.96 22.76
C ARG A 215 -4.88 -28.47 22.84
N GLU A 216 -4.14 -28.08 23.86
CA GLU A 216 -3.54 -26.78 24.03
C GLU A 216 -2.03 -26.92 24.26
N ASP A 217 -1.25 -26.12 23.53
CA ASP A 217 0.19 -26.01 23.62
C ASP A 217 0.56 -24.60 24.12
N LEU A 218 1.46 -24.51 25.09
CA LEU A 218 1.89 -23.25 25.71
C LEU A 218 3.42 -23.11 25.65
N TRP A 219 3.90 -21.92 25.30
CA TRP A 219 5.31 -21.54 25.32
C TRP A 219 5.52 -20.37 26.27
N TRP A 220 6.23 -20.63 27.37
CA TRP A 220 6.48 -19.67 28.44
C TRP A 220 7.67 -18.77 28.12
N ASN A 221 7.68 -17.57 28.71
CA ASN A 221 8.74 -16.56 28.60
C ASN A 221 8.97 -16.05 27.17
N ILE A 222 7.88 -15.80 26.44
CA ILE A 222 7.92 -15.07 25.16
C ILE A 222 7.42 -13.67 25.45
N ALA A 223 8.28 -12.66 25.25
CA ALA A 223 7.90 -11.25 25.44
C ALA A 223 7.12 -10.70 24.24
N GLY A 224 6.39 -9.60 24.44
CA GLY A 224 5.61 -8.90 23.40
C GLY A 224 4.13 -9.28 23.41
N ASP A 225 3.31 -8.54 22.67
CA ASP A 225 1.84 -8.65 22.66
C ASP A 225 1.26 -9.08 21.30
N ASP A 226 2.12 -9.30 20.29
CA ASP A 226 1.70 -9.68 18.94
C ASP A 226 1.95 -11.17 18.65
N VAL A 227 1.05 -11.80 17.87
CA VAL A 227 1.21 -13.20 17.43
C VAL A 227 2.55 -13.42 16.73
N SER A 228 3.11 -12.42 16.03
CA SER A 228 4.42 -12.53 15.39
C SER A 228 5.55 -12.83 16.37
N ASP A 229 5.46 -12.43 17.64
CA ASP A 229 6.46 -12.75 18.66
C ASP A 229 6.50 -14.26 18.95
N LEU A 230 5.33 -14.92 18.99
CA LEU A 230 5.24 -16.38 19.06
C LEU A 230 5.81 -17.03 17.79
N LEU A 231 5.50 -16.50 16.60
CA LEU A 231 5.98 -17.07 15.33
C LEU A 231 7.50 -16.96 15.14
N ASN A 232 8.12 -15.97 15.79
CA ASN A 232 9.55 -15.74 15.72
C ASN A 232 10.33 -16.52 16.80
N ASP A 233 9.65 -17.12 17.79
CA ASP A 233 10.30 -17.95 18.79
C ASP A 233 10.77 -19.27 18.15
N PRO A 234 12.06 -19.64 18.29
CA PRO A 234 12.62 -20.83 17.66
C PRO A 234 12.06 -22.15 18.21
N ARG A 235 11.32 -22.12 19.33
CA ARG A 235 10.58 -23.30 19.83
C ARG A 235 9.34 -23.51 18.98
N TYR A 236 8.55 -22.48 18.73
CA TYR A 236 7.28 -22.58 17.99
C TYR A 236 7.47 -23.03 16.53
N PRO A 237 6.57 -23.88 15.97
CA PRO A 237 5.42 -24.52 16.61
C PRO A 237 5.75 -25.83 17.35
N GLY A 238 7.03 -26.23 17.41
CA GLY A 238 7.47 -27.42 18.14
C GLY A 238 7.72 -27.18 19.63
N ASN A 239 8.02 -28.23 20.38
CA ASN A 239 8.53 -28.15 21.76
C ASN A 239 7.81 -27.15 22.71
N PRO A 240 6.47 -27.24 22.88
CA PRO A 240 5.79 -26.44 23.89
C PRO A 240 6.33 -26.77 25.28
N ASP A 241 6.42 -25.74 26.12
CA ASP A 241 6.84 -25.92 27.51
C ASP A 241 5.77 -26.65 28.33
N GLU A 242 4.50 -26.53 27.94
CA GLU A 242 3.38 -27.25 28.53
C GLU A 242 2.34 -27.67 27.49
N ILE A 243 1.82 -28.90 27.63
CA ILE A 243 0.70 -29.42 26.84
C ILE A 243 -0.47 -29.71 27.78
N ARG A 244 -1.63 -29.11 27.51
CA ARG A 244 -2.88 -29.30 28.25
C ARG A 244 -3.93 -29.96 27.35
N ILE A 245 -4.80 -30.76 27.96
CA ILE A 245 -5.95 -31.36 27.30
C ILE A 245 -7.21 -30.72 27.87
N LEU A 246 -7.93 -29.98 27.03
CA LEU A 246 -9.10 -29.19 27.39
C LEU A 246 -10.38 -29.95 27.04
N THR A 247 -11.44 -29.76 27.82
CA THR A 247 -12.77 -30.35 27.56
C THR A 247 -13.70 -29.41 26.77
N SER A 248 -13.18 -28.28 26.30
CA SER A 248 -13.86 -27.29 25.46
C SER A 248 -12.81 -26.36 24.83
N PHE A 249 -13.19 -25.61 23.80
CA PHE A 249 -12.33 -24.63 23.13
C PHE A 249 -12.19 -23.35 23.98
N ASN A 250 -11.57 -23.50 25.15
CA ASN A 250 -11.39 -22.45 26.16
C ASN A 250 -10.14 -22.76 27.00
N SER A 251 -9.11 -21.91 26.87
CA SER A 251 -7.84 -22.01 27.60
C SER A 251 -7.98 -21.90 29.13
N GLY A 252 -9.07 -21.31 29.60
CA GLY A 252 -9.22 -20.83 30.99
C GLY A 252 -8.80 -19.36 31.13
N VAL A 253 -8.90 -18.85 32.36
CA VAL A 253 -8.46 -17.49 32.74
C VAL A 253 -7.25 -17.55 33.69
N ALA A 254 -6.35 -16.57 33.63
CA ALA A 254 -5.23 -16.38 34.57
C ALA A 254 -4.16 -17.50 34.55
N LEU A 255 -3.59 -17.78 33.38
CA LEU A 255 -2.55 -18.79 33.14
C LEU A 255 -1.12 -18.31 33.44
N GLY A 256 -0.83 -17.02 33.32
CA GLY A 256 0.51 -16.43 33.47
C GLY A 256 0.68 -15.16 32.63
N ASN A 257 1.86 -14.52 32.73
CA ASN A 257 2.26 -13.42 31.85
C ASN A 257 3.38 -13.90 30.91
N ASP A 258 3.66 -13.17 29.82
CA ASP A 258 4.76 -13.42 28.88
C ASP A 258 4.72 -14.82 28.27
N TYR A 259 3.62 -15.18 27.61
CA TYR A 259 3.52 -16.47 26.93
C TYR A 259 2.84 -16.39 25.57
N GLY A 260 3.02 -17.43 24.77
CA GLY A 260 2.22 -17.67 23.58
C GLY A 260 1.52 -19.01 23.68
N GLY A 261 0.34 -19.11 23.08
CA GLY A 261 -0.47 -20.31 23.17
C GLY A 261 -1.12 -20.72 21.85
N GLN A 262 -1.47 -22.00 21.76
CA GLN A 262 -2.21 -22.56 20.65
C GLN A 262 -3.19 -23.64 21.11
N ILE A 263 -4.49 -23.47 20.85
CA ILE A 263 -5.50 -24.54 21.01
C ILE A 263 -5.81 -25.10 19.63
N HIS A 264 -5.66 -26.41 19.46
CA HIS A 264 -5.90 -27.05 18.15
C HIS A 264 -6.36 -28.49 18.24
N GLY A 265 -7.09 -28.90 17.21
CA GLY A 265 -7.67 -30.23 17.12
C GLY A 265 -8.59 -30.39 15.93
N TRP A 266 -9.44 -31.42 15.99
CA TRP A 266 -10.49 -31.65 15.01
C TRP A 266 -11.83 -31.16 15.54
N LEU A 267 -12.58 -30.44 14.70
CA LEU A 267 -13.97 -30.06 14.89
C LEU A 267 -14.90 -31.04 14.16
N HIS A 268 -15.97 -31.47 14.83
CA HIS A 268 -16.96 -32.44 14.36
C HIS A 268 -18.40 -31.85 14.35
N PRO A 269 -18.81 -31.14 13.28
CA PRO A 269 -20.21 -30.74 13.08
C PRO A 269 -21.15 -31.95 12.92
N VAL A 270 -22.36 -31.93 13.48
CA VAL A 270 -23.34 -33.04 13.31
C VAL A 270 -24.38 -32.79 12.23
N LYS A 271 -24.75 -31.54 11.97
CA LYS A 271 -25.62 -31.18 10.85
C LYS A 271 -24.88 -30.38 9.81
N SER A 272 -25.19 -30.66 8.56
CA SER A 272 -24.78 -29.83 7.45
C SER A 272 -25.49 -28.47 7.51
N GLY A 273 -24.77 -27.41 7.20
CA GLY A 273 -25.31 -26.06 7.13
C GLY A 273 -24.24 -24.99 7.34
N ASN A 274 -24.69 -23.76 7.52
CA ASN A 274 -23.78 -22.63 7.73
C ASN A 274 -23.46 -22.49 9.22
N TYR A 275 -22.16 -22.40 9.51
CA TYR A 275 -21.61 -22.17 10.83
C TYR A 275 -20.93 -20.81 10.87
N THR A 276 -21.13 -20.06 11.94
CA THR A 276 -20.42 -18.80 12.20
C THR A 276 -19.57 -18.99 13.45
N PHE A 277 -18.33 -18.50 13.44
CA PHE A 277 -17.37 -18.65 14.53
C PHE A 277 -17.04 -17.29 15.14
N TRP A 278 -16.74 -17.28 16.43
CA TRP A 278 -16.27 -16.12 17.17
C TRP A 278 -15.01 -16.47 17.95
N LEU A 279 -14.03 -15.56 17.92
CA LEU A 279 -12.80 -15.61 18.68
C LEU A 279 -12.86 -14.57 19.81
N CYS A 280 -12.35 -14.93 20.99
CA CYS A 280 -12.25 -14.05 22.15
C CYS A 280 -10.95 -14.37 22.86
N SER A 281 -10.01 -13.42 22.90
CA SER A 281 -8.73 -13.57 23.59
C SER A 281 -8.30 -12.30 24.27
N ASP A 282 -7.38 -12.44 25.24
CA ASP A 282 -6.48 -11.34 25.57
C ASP A 282 -5.39 -11.22 24.51
N ASP A 283 -4.99 -9.98 24.23
CA ASP A 283 -3.99 -9.61 23.22
C ASP A 283 -4.19 -10.28 21.83
N SER A 284 -3.19 -10.10 20.96
CA SER A 284 -3.28 -10.47 19.54
C SER A 284 -3.55 -11.97 19.37
N SER A 285 -4.53 -12.33 18.52
CA SER A 285 -4.89 -13.72 18.25
C SER A 285 -5.48 -13.97 16.86
N GLU A 286 -5.40 -15.22 16.42
CA GLU A 286 -5.89 -15.66 15.12
C GLU A 286 -6.58 -17.03 15.21
N LEU A 287 -7.70 -17.19 14.49
CA LEU A 287 -8.47 -18.42 14.36
C LEU A 287 -8.41 -18.95 12.93
N PHE A 288 -8.13 -20.24 12.80
CA PHE A 288 -8.01 -20.97 11.54
C PHE A 288 -8.95 -22.17 11.49
N LEU A 289 -9.46 -22.48 10.30
CA LEU A 289 -10.25 -23.67 10.02
C LEU A 289 -9.85 -24.25 8.65
N SER A 290 -9.66 -25.55 8.55
CA SER A 290 -9.42 -26.23 7.26
C SER A 290 -10.66 -26.30 6.39
N THR A 291 -10.47 -26.20 5.07
CA THR A 291 -11.57 -26.34 4.10
C THR A 291 -12.05 -27.78 3.93
N ASP A 292 -11.28 -28.75 4.43
CA ASP A 292 -11.55 -30.19 4.39
C ASP A 292 -10.92 -30.89 5.61
N HIS A 293 -10.66 -32.20 5.50
CA HIS A 293 -10.05 -33.00 6.56
C HIS A 293 -8.51 -32.94 6.58
N THR A 294 -7.89 -32.03 5.80
CA THR A 294 -6.44 -31.86 5.69
C THR A 294 -5.99 -30.59 6.43
N PRO A 295 -5.19 -30.69 7.51
CA PRO A 295 -4.77 -29.53 8.31
C PRO A 295 -3.99 -28.45 7.54
N ALA A 296 -3.29 -28.83 6.47
CA ALA A 296 -2.57 -27.89 5.60
C ALA A 296 -3.51 -26.92 4.86
N ASN A 297 -4.77 -27.31 4.62
CA ASN A 297 -5.76 -26.50 3.90
C ASN A 297 -6.48 -25.50 4.84
N LYS A 298 -5.88 -25.14 5.97
CA LYS A 298 -6.42 -24.16 6.92
C LYS A 298 -6.34 -22.74 6.38
N VAL A 299 -7.43 -22.01 6.55
CA VAL A 299 -7.54 -20.59 6.22
C VAL A 299 -7.86 -19.81 7.49
N ARG A 300 -7.36 -18.57 7.60
CA ARG A 300 -7.69 -17.68 8.73
C ARG A 300 -9.14 -17.20 8.58
N ILE A 301 -9.96 -17.42 9.60
CA ILE A 301 -11.41 -17.13 9.56
C ILE A 301 -11.84 -16.01 10.52
N ALA A 302 -11.04 -15.70 11.55
CA ALA A 302 -11.24 -14.58 12.48
C ALA A 302 -9.89 -14.19 13.12
N TYR A 303 -9.76 -12.95 13.61
CA TYR A 303 -8.57 -12.47 14.33
C TYR A 303 -8.90 -11.26 15.22
N ILE A 304 -8.03 -11.00 16.20
CA ILE A 304 -8.08 -9.86 17.13
C ILE A 304 -6.68 -9.21 17.12
N ASN A 305 -6.60 -7.88 16.95
CA ASN A 305 -5.36 -7.09 16.98
C ASN A 305 -5.35 -6.21 18.25
N GLY A 306 -5.20 -6.82 19.43
CA GLY A 306 -5.42 -6.21 20.74
C GLY A 306 -6.20 -7.19 21.62
N TRP A 307 -6.96 -6.74 22.62
CA TRP A 307 -7.63 -7.64 23.57
C TRP A 307 -9.17 -7.55 23.53
N ALA A 308 -9.84 -8.57 24.04
CA ALA A 308 -11.28 -8.59 24.33
C ALA A 308 -11.51 -9.18 25.74
N ASN A 309 -12.56 -8.76 26.45
CA ASN A 309 -12.88 -9.37 27.75
C ASN A 309 -13.36 -10.83 27.59
N PRO A 310 -13.17 -11.72 28.58
CA PRO A 310 -13.72 -13.08 28.54
C PRO A 310 -15.22 -13.10 28.24
N PHE A 311 -15.59 -13.88 27.21
CA PHE A 311 -16.97 -14.01 26.69
C PHE A 311 -17.55 -12.73 26.04
N ASP A 312 -16.71 -11.80 25.60
CA ASP A 312 -17.10 -10.63 24.81
C ASP A 312 -17.06 -10.94 23.30
N TRP A 313 -18.12 -11.58 22.82
CA TRP A 313 -18.21 -12.02 21.42
C TRP A 313 -18.51 -10.91 20.40
N TYR A 314 -18.83 -9.69 20.87
CA TYR A 314 -19.28 -8.57 20.02
C TYR A 314 -18.54 -7.27 20.32
N ASN A 315 -17.37 -7.34 20.97
CA ASN A 315 -16.53 -6.18 21.28
C ASN A 315 -17.33 -5.07 22.02
N GLN A 316 -18.11 -5.47 23.02
CA GLN A 316 -18.84 -4.55 23.90
C GLN A 316 -17.92 -3.88 24.93
N SER A 317 -16.69 -4.36 25.08
CA SER A 317 -15.61 -3.76 25.87
C SER A 317 -15.02 -2.48 25.29
N GLY A 318 -15.33 -2.12 24.04
CA GLY A 318 -14.93 -0.86 23.42
C GLY A 318 -13.54 -0.86 22.76
N THR A 319 -12.95 -2.04 22.52
CA THR A 319 -11.58 -2.22 22.00
C THR A 319 -11.47 -2.24 20.47
N ASN A 320 -12.58 -2.02 19.75
CA ASN A 320 -12.68 -1.93 18.28
C ASN A 320 -12.11 -3.16 17.51
N ASN A 321 -12.62 -4.35 17.80
CA ASN A 321 -12.27 -5.62 17.12
C ASN A 321 -13.34 -6.10 16.12
N PRO A 322 -13.40 -5.56 14.88
CA PRO A 322 -14.41 -5.94 13.90
C PRO A 322 -14.22 -7.36 13.31
N ASN A 323 -13.04 -7.97 13.48
CA ASN A 323 -12.65 -9.23 12.83
C ASN A 323 -12.74 -10.46 13.75
N GLN A 324 -13.30 -10.30 14.95
CA GLN A 324 -13.49 -11.39 15.92
C GLN A 324 -14.54 -12.42 15.48
N GLN A 325 -15.34 -12.13 14.44
CA GLN A 325 -16.41 -12.97 13.91
C GLN A 325 -16.09 -13.40 12.47
N SER A 326 -16.27 -14.68 12.16
CA SER A 326 -16.13 -15.19 10.79
C SER A 326 -17.35 -14.85 9.92
N ALA A 327 -17.16 -14.85 8.60
CA ALA A 327 -18.29 -15.05 7.69
C ALA A 327 -18.95 -16.43 7.91
N PRO A 328 -20.22 -16.66 7.51
CA PRO A 328 -20.82 -17.99 7.56
C PRO A 328 -20.07 -18.99 6.68
N ILE A 329 -19.64 -20.12 7.26
CA ILE A 329 -18.89 -21.19 6.61
C ILE A 329 -19.78 -22.41 6.47
N SER A 330 -19.97 -22.91 5.26
CA SER A 330 -20.75 -24.13 5.02
C SER A 330 -19.94 -25.36 5.41
N LEU A 331 -20.38 -26.06 6.47
CA LEU A 331 -19.81 -27.33 6.89
C LEU A 331 -20.79 -28.48 6.58
N VAL A 332 -20.22 -29.63 6.27
CA VAL A 332 -20.97 -30.88 6.09
C VAL A 332 -20.96 -31.66 7.41
N GLY A 333 -22.14 -32.00 7.93
CA GLY A 333 -22.29 -32.80 9.14
C GLY A 333 -21.67 -34.19 8.97
N GLY A 334 -21.01 -34.69 10.03
CA GLY A 334 -20.29 -35.96 10.02
C GLY A 334 -18.89 -35.92 9.37
N ARG A 335 -18.45 -34.77 8.82
CA ARG A 335 -17.04 -34.56 8.43
C ARG A 335 -16.27 -33.90 9.57
N LYS A 336 -14.96 -34.16 9.63
CA LYS A 336 -14.04 -33.47 10.53
C LYS A 336 -13.27 -32.36 9.82
N TYR A 337 -12.98 -31.28 10.53
CA TYR A 337 -12.19 -30.13 10.06
C TYR A 337 -11.13 -29.79 11.10
N TYR A 338 -9.91 -29.50 10.68
CA TYR A 338 -8.87 -29.02 11.58
C TYR A 338 -9.17 -27.59 12.00
N ILE A 339 -9.18 -27.31 13.29
CA ILE A 339 -9.44 -26.00 13.87
C ILE A 339 -8.28 -25.63 14.80
N MET A 340 -7.83 -24.37 14.73
CA MET A 340 -6.70 -23.87 15.52
C MET A 340 -6.95 -22.41 15.89
N ALA A 341 -6.83 -22.07 17.17
CA ALA A 341 -6.62 -20.69 17.61
C ALA A 341 -5.20 -20.55 18.15
N ARG A 342 -4.51 -19.47 17.80
CA ARG A 342 -3.21 -19.10 18.36
C ARG A 342 -3.26 -17.67 18.89
N TRP A 343 -2.56 -17.39 19.97
CA TRP A 343 -2.56 -16.08 20.61
C TRP A 343 -1.22 -15.78 21.29
N LYS A 344 -0.98 -14.49 21.51
CA LYS A 344 0.08 -13.97 22.38
C LYS A 344 -0.56 -13.36 23.61
N GLU A 345 0.13 -13.38 24.74
CA GLU A 345 -0.25 -12.66 25.96
C GLU A 345 1.00 -12.00 26.55
N ASP A 346 0.93 -10.69 26.83
CA ASP A 346 1.98 -9.92 27.50
C ASP A 346 1.68 -9.76 29.01
N PHE A 347 0.79 -8.83 29.37
CA PHE A 347 0.44 -8.53 30.77
C PHE A 347 -1.06 -8.46 31.04
N ALA A 348 -1.48 -9.16 32.10
CA ALA A 348 -2.77 -9.03 32.79
C ALA A 348 -4.03 -9.35 31.96
N GLY A 349 -4.69 -10.45 32.33
CA GLY A 349 -5.87 -10.95 31.62
C GLY A 349 -5.38 -11.99 30.62
N ASP A 350 -5.91 -13.21 30.70
CA ASP A 350 -5.28 -14.32 30.00
C ASP A 350 -6.37 -15.27 29.57
N HIS A 351 -6.73 -15.30 28.29
CA HIS A 351 -7.64 -16.31 27.74
C HIS A 351 -7.57 -16.37 26.22
N CYS A 352 -8.01 -17.49 25.67
CA CYS A 352 -8.38 -17.68 24.28
C CYS A 352 -9.55 -18.66 24.22
N MET A 353 -10.66 -18.24 23.61
CA MET A 353 -11.91 -18.98 23.56
C MET A 353 -12.54 -18.88 22.17
N VAL A 354 -13.16 -19.98 21.74
CA VAL A 354 -13.89 -20.04 20.46
C VAL A 354 -15.32 -20.48 20.67
N ALA A 355 -16.25 -19.67 20.17
CA ALA A 355 -17.67 -19.96 20.12
C ALA A 355 -18.15 -20.19 18.68
N TRP A 356 -19.30 -20.84 18.55
CA TRP A 356 -19.94 -21.03 17.25
C TRP A 356 -21.47 -20.93 17.31
N GLN A 357 -22.09 -20.75 16.15
CA GLN A 357 -23.53 -20.88 15.92
C GLN A 357 -23.74 -21.70 14.65
N GLY A 358 -24.71 -22.61 14.66
CA GLY A 358 -25.02 -23.44 13.50
C GLY A 358 -26.32 -24.25 13.69
N PRO A 359 -26.67 -25.16 12.76
CA PRO A 359 -27.93 -25.93 12.80
C PRO A 359 -28.12 -26.82 14.05
N ASP A 360 -27.04 -27.07 14.79
CA ASP A 360 -27.03 -27.84 16.05
C ASP A 360 -26.96 -26.98 17.31
N GLN A 361 -26.60 -25.72 17.13
CA GLN A 361 -26.52 -24.72 18.18
C GLN A 361 -27.11 -23.42 17.61
N PRO A 362 -28.45 -23.35 17.49
CA PRO A 362 -29.13 -22.28 16.75
C PRO A 362 -29.07 -20.94 17.47
N GLN A 363 -28.77 -20.94 18.77
CA GLN A 363 -28.61 -19.72 19.57
C GLN A 363 -27.23 -19.11 19.30
N ALA A 364 -27.21 -17.85 18.90
CA ALA A 364 -25.99 -17.06 18.80
C ALA A 364 -25.32 -16.89 20.18
N PRO A 365 -24.00 -16.65 20.25
CA PRO A 365 -23.34 -16.28 21.50
C PRO A 365 -24.01 -15.06 22.14
N VAL A 366 -24.03 -15.02 23.47
CA VAL A 366 -24.53 -13.90 24.26
C VAL A 366 -23.38 -13.37 25.12
N TYR A 367 -23.25 -12.05 25.21
CA TYR A 367 -22.21 -11.40 26.03
C TYR A 367 -22.22 -11.94 27.47
N GLY A 368 -21.03 -12.28 27.99
CA GLY A 368 -20.87 -12.80 29.34
C GLY A 368 -21.28 -14.26 29.53
N SER A 369 -21.59 -15.01 28.47
CA SER A 369 -22.04 -16.40 28.52
C SER A 369 -21.06 -17.37 27.86
N SER A 370 -20.79 -18.49 28.54
CA SER A 370 -19.98 -19.61 28.06
C SER A 370 -20.78 -20.70 27.34
N PHE A 371 -22.10 -20.49 27.18
CA PHE A 371 -22.99 -21.46 26.53
C PHE A 371 -22.54 -21.78 25.11
N ALA A 372 -22.09 -20.76 24.36
CA ALA A 372 -21.78 -20.91 22.94
C ALA A 372 -20.37 -21.43 22.64
N VAL A 373 -19.50 -21.52 23.65
CA VAL A 373 -18.15 -22.07 23.55
C VAL A 373 -18.23 -23.51 23.06
N ILE A 374 -17.42 -23.86 22.05
CA ILE A 374 -17.43 -25.20 21.46
C ILE A 374 -17.01 -26.22 22.53
N LYS A 375 -17.92 -27.14 22.85
CA LYS A 375 -17.71 -28.15 23.89
C LYS A 375 -16.92 -29.34 23.34
N GLY A 376 -16.24 -30.05 24.23
CA GLY A 376 -15.37 -31.18 23.90
C GLY A 376 -16.08 -32.31 23.16
N ASN A 377 -17.40 -32.48 23.32
CA ASN A 377 -18.19 -33.44 22.54
C ASN A 377 -18.30 -33.08 21.03
N ARG A 378 -17.73 -31.94 20.61
CA ARG A 378 -17.54 -31.53 19.21
C ARG A 378 -16.08 -31.53 18.78
N LEU A 379 -15.17 -31.93 19.66
CA LEU A 379 -13.74 -31.77 19.50
C LEU A 379 -13.01 -33.10 19.76
N SER A 380 -11.92 -33.34 19.03
CA SER A 380 -10.95 -34.37 19.38
C SER A 380 -9.52 -33.83 19.21
N PRO A 381 -8.53 -34.28 20.02
CA PRO A 381 -7.16 -33.81 19.88
C PRO A 381 -6.56 -34.09 18.50
N TYR A 382 -5.64 -33.23 18.07
CA TYR A 382 -4.75 -33.49 16.93
C TYR A 382 -3.36 -33.85 17.46
N ALA A 383 -2.75 -34.90 16.89
CA ALA A 383 -1.37 -35.28 17.14
C ALA A 383 -0.60 -35.22 15.82
N GLN A 384 0.37 -34.30 15.74
CA GLN A 384 1.30 -34.11 14.64
C GLN A 384 2.44 -35.14 14.80
N LEU A 385 2.28 -36.37 14.31
CA LEU A 385 3.26 -37.44 14.57
C LEU A 385 4.49 -37.42 13.66
N SER A 386 4.45 -36.70 12.55
CA SER A 386 5.56 -36.61 11.59
C SER A 386 6.20 -35.22 11.62
N ALA A 387 7.47 -35.16 11.23
CA ALA A 387 8.21 -33.92 11.05
C ALA A 387 7.46 -32.95 10.13
N HIS A 388 7.56 -31.66 10.41
CA HIS A 388 6.84 -30.59 9.71
C HIS A 388 7.70 -29.33 9.56
N ASP A 389 7.17 -28.27 8.93
CA ASP A 389 7.81 -26.95 8.78
C ASP A 389 9.29 -27.00 8.34
N PRO A 390 9.56 -27.55 7.14
CA PRO A 390 10.91 -27.68 6.62
C PRO A 390 11.60 -26.33 6.39
N VAL A 391 12.90 -26.26 6.69
CA VAL A 391 13.81 -25.19 6.27
C VAL A 391 15.07 -25.82 5.67
N PRO A 392 15.46 -25.56 4.41
CA PRO A 392 14.75 -24.77 3.40
C PRO A 392 13.30 -25.24 3.19
N SER A 393 12.39 -24.30 2.92
CA SER A 393 10.97 -24.63 2.72
C SER A 393 10.79 -25.53 1.51
N ASP A 394 9.74 -26.35 1.48
CA ASP A 394 9.50 -27.22 0.34
C ASP A 394 9.36 -26.40 -0.97
N GLY A 395 10.14 -26.76 -1.97
CA GLY A 395 10.25 -26.06 -3.25
C GLY A 395 11.13 -24.80 -3.23
N GLN A 396 11.82 -24.48 -2.13
CA GLN A 396 12.64 -23.27 -2.05
C GLN A 396 13.75 -23.26 -3.11
N VAL A 397 13.87 -22.18 -3.88
CA VAL A 397 14.92 -21.99 -4.89
C VAL A 397 16.04 -21.05 -4.41
N ASN A 398 17.18 -21.08 -5.09
CA ASN A 398 18.35 -20.23 -4.81
C ASN A 398 18.95 -20.38 -3.40
N VAL A 399 18.84 -21.57 -2.81
CA VAL A 399 19.46 -21.85 -1.50
C VAL A 399 20.99 -21.77 -1.62
N VAL A 400 21.61 -20.95 -0.78
CA VAL A 400 23.06 -20.73 -0.79
C VAL A 400 23.76 -21.83 0.02
N SER A 401 24.85 -22.37 -0.54
CA SER A 401 25.70 -23.36 0.11
C SER A 401 26.69 -22.66 1.08
N PRO A 402 26.96 -23.16 2.30
CA PRO A 402 26.53 -24.45 2.84
C PRO A 402 25.08 -24.47 3.35
N VAL A 403 24.43 -25.64 3.26
CA VAL A 403 23.02 -25.81 3.64
C VAL A 403 22.89 -26.47 5.01
N THR A 404 21.99 -25.93 5.83
CA THR A 404 21.51 -26.56 7.07
C THR A 404 20.02 -26.82 6.92
N LEU A 405 19.62 -28.08 7.12
CA LEU A 405 18.22 -28.50 7.16
C LEU A 405 17.68 -28.30 8.57
N ARG A 406 16.45 -27.83 8.74
CA ARG A 406 15.73 -27.72 10.02
C ARG A 406 14.27 -28.12 9.84
N TRP A 407 13.64 -28.66 10.87
CA TRP A 407 12.24 -29.08 10.85
C TRP A 407 11.61 -28.94 12.25
N GLY A 408 10.28 -28.86 12.31
CA GLY A 408 9.50 -29.09 13.52
C GLY A 408 9.36 -30.59 13.80
N SER A 409 9.55 -31.00 15.06
CA SER A 409 9.47 -32.39 15.49
C SER A 409 8.03 -32.85 15.71
N GLY A 410 7.72 -34.08 15.30
CA GLY A 410 6.45 -34.72 15.65
C GLY A 410 6.25 -34.95 17.16
N ASP A 411 5.00 -35.02 17.61
CA ASP A 411 4.62 -35.22 19.00
C ASP A 411 5.10 -36.56 19.56
N ASN A 412 5.86 -36.52 20.65
CA ASN A 412 6.54 -37.68 21.25
C ASN A 412 7.67 -38.26 20.38
N ALA A 413 8.16 -37.51 19.38
CA ALA A 413 9.44 -37.80 18.76
C ALA A 413 10.57 -37.63 19.79
N ALA A 414 11.47 -38.60 19.83
CA ALA A 414 12.67 -38.58 20.65
C ALA A 414 13.93 -38.40 19.82
N GLU A 415 13.92 -38.88 18.58
CA GLU A 415 15.03 -38.78 17.62
C GLU A 415 14.47 -38.72 16.19
N HIS A 416 15.33 -38.35 15.22
CA HIS A 416 14.95 -38.10 13.83
C HIS A 416 15.89 -38.85 12.88
N ASP A 417 15.36 -39.67 11.99
CA ASP A 417 16.10 -40.30 10.90
C ASP A 417 16.11 -39.39 9.67
N VAL A 418 17.29 -38.92 9.26
CA VAL A 418 17.46 -37.91 8.20
C VAL A 418 17.77 -38.57 6.85
N TYR A 419 17.08 -38.17 5.79
CA TYR A 419 17.30 -38.64 4.41
C TYR A 419 17.48 -37.46 3.47
N VAL A 420 18.53 -37.46 2.64
CA VAL A 420 18.83 -36.39 1.68
C VAL A 420 19.47 -36.94 0.41
N GLY A 421 18.97 -36.56 -0.76
CA GLY A 421 19.52 -36.96 -2.06
C GLY A 421 18.97 -36.14 -3.22
N THR A 422 19.52 -36.31 -4.42
CA THR A 422 19.06 -35.62 -5.64
C THR A 422 18.04 -36.43 -6.45
N ASP A 423 17.72 -37.65 -6.00
CA ASP A 423 16.72 -38.53 -6.60
C ASP A 423 15.53 -38.65 -5.65
N LYS A 424 14.38 -38.11 -6.07
CA LYS A 424 13.15 -38.09 -5.29
C LYS A 424 12.70 -39.49 -4.88
N ALA A 425 12.76 -40.47 -5.79
CA ALA A 425 12.29 -41.82 -5.54
C ALA A 425 13.16 -42.53 -4.48
N LEU A 426 14.47 -42.26 -4.44
CA LEU A 426 15.34 -42.81 -3.41
C LEU A 426 15.00 -42.26 -2.02
N VAL A 427 14.65 -40.97 -1.93
CA VAL A 427 14.24 -40.31 -0.68
C VAL A 427 12.85 -40.78 -0.23
N GLU A 428 11.88 -40.87 -1.14
CA GLU A 428 10.55 -41.43 -0.86
C GLU A 428 10.61 -42.86 -0.31
N ASN A 429 11.48 -43.71 -0.88
CA ASN A 429 11.63 -45.10 -0.47
C ASN A 429 12.58 -45.32 0.72
N ARG A 430 13.08 -44.25 1.36
CA ARG A 430 14.05 -44.33 2.48
C ARG A 430 15.25 -45.22 2.16
N ALA A 431 15.77 -45.09 0.93
CA ALA A 431 16.86 -45.95 0.48
C ALA A 431 18.13 -45.74 1.34
N PRO A 432 18.91 -46.81 1.63
CA PRO A 432 20.12 -46.68 2.43
C PRO A 432 21.17 -45.70 1.87
N SER A 433 21.14 -45.41 0.55
CA SER A 433 22.05 -44.47 -0.11
C SER A 433 21.78 -43.00 0.20
N VAL A 434 20.57 -42.65 0.62
CA VAL A 434 20.18 -41.27 0.96
C VAL A 434 20.07 -41.03 2.46
N TYR A 435 20.14 -42.08 3.30
CA TYR A 435 20.14 -41.96 4.75
C TYR A 435 21.41 -41.25 5.25
N LYS A 436 21.23 -40.25 6.11
CA LYS A 436 22.28 -39.37 6.65
C LYS A 436 22.57 -39.61 8.13
N GLY A 437 21.79 -40.47 8.78
CA GLY A 437 21.93 -40.83 10.18
C GLY A 437 20.77 -40.35 11.03
N ARG A 438 20.76 -40.82 12.27
CA ARG A 438 19.82 -40.41 13.30
C ARG A 438 20.37 -39.25 14.11
N VAL A 439 19.54 -38.28 14.43
CA VAL A 439 19.88 -37.11 15.25
C VAL A 439 18.84 -36.89 16.35
N ASP A 440 19.26 -36.29 17.46
CA ASP A 440 18.39 -35.86 18.58
C ASP A 440 18.05 -34.36 18.51
N SER A 441 18.51 -33.67 17.46
CA SER A 441 18.27 -32.26 17.20
C SER A 441 17.34 -32.04 16.00
N ASN A 442 16.55 -30.96 16.04
CA ASN A 442 15.66 -30.51 14.96
C ASN A 442 16.40 -29.84 13.77
N PHE A 443 17.67 -30.20 13.55
CA PHE A 443 18.45 -29.72 12.41
C PHE A 443 19.52 -30.72 11.97
N TYR A 444 19.95 -30.61 10.72
CA TYR A 444 21.05 -31.37 10.12
C TYR A 444 21.92 -30.48 9.22
N ASN A 445 23.22 -30.40 9.53
CA ASN A 445 24.17 -29.65 8.71
C ASN A 445 24.60 -30.48 7.50
N LEU A 446 24.02 -30.21 6.34
CA LEU A 446 24.36 -30.87 5.08
C LEU A 446 25.73 -30.41 4.54
N GLY A 447 26.15 -29.20 4.90
CA GLY A 447 27.44 -28.63 4.50
C GLY A 447 27.44 -28.17 3.05
N THR A 448 28.60 -28.24 2.39
CA THR A 448 28.74 -27.83 0.99
C THR A 448 28.03 -28.81 0.06
N VAL A 449 27.10 -28.29 -0.73
CA VAL A 449 26.32 -29.02 -1.74
C VAL A 449 26.66 -28.54 -3.15
N LEU A 450 26.30 -29.36 -4.16
CA LEU A 450 26.44 -29.01 -5.57
C LEU A 450 25.49 -27.87 -5.92
N SER A 451 26.01 -26.82 -6.54
CA SER A 451 25.23 -25.67 -7.04
C SER A 451 24.30 -26.05 -8.21
N GLY A 452 23.14 -25.41 -8.29
CA GLY A 452 22.15 -25.62 -9.36
C GLY A 452 21.42 -26.95 -9.31
N MET A 453 21.59 -27.73 -8.24
CA MET A 453 20.94 -29.03 -8.05
C MET A 453 19.69 -28.92 -7.18
N ILE A 454 18.68 -29.73 -7.51
CA ILE A 454 17.52 -30.00 -6.66
C ILE A 454 17.90 -31.11 -5.68
N TYR A 455 17.70 -30.86 -4.40
CA TYR A 455 17.83 -31.84 -3.32
C TYR A 455 16.44 -32.14 -2.78
N TYR A 456 16.14 -33.43 -2.64
CA TYR A 456 15.00 -33.96 -1.92
C TYR A 456 15.46 -34.43 -0.55
N TRP A 457 14.64 -34.20 0.47
CA TRP A 457 14.96 -34.62 1.82
C TRP A 457 13.70 -34.96 2.61
N ALA A 458 13.86 -35.81 3.61
CA ALA A 458 12.77 -36.26 4.46
C ALA A 458 13.30 -36.56 5.85
N ILE A 459 12.40 -36.47 6.83
CA ILE A 459 12.68 -36.77 8.23
C ILE A 459 11.66 -37.78 8.72
N ASP A 460 12.13 -38.92 9.23
CA ASP A 460 11.26 -39.86 9.92
C ASP A 460 11.42 -39.70 11.43
N GLU A 461 10.31 -39.57 12.12
CA GLU A 461 10.26 -39.37 13.57
C GLU A 461 10.36 -40.71 14.30
N VAL A 462 11.19 -40.77 15.35
CA VAL A 462 11.38 -41.97 16.14
C VAL A 462 10.80 -41.74 17.52
N SER A 463 9.80 -42.54 17.90
CA SER A 463 9.16 -42.44 19.20
C SER A 463 9.35 -43.69 20.06
N TYR A 464 9.71 -43.47 21.33
CA TYR A 464 9.85 -44.52 22.36
C TYR A 464 8.63 -44.63 23.28
N SER A 465 7.64 -43.74 23.14
CA SER A 465 6.43 -43.69 23.98
C SER A 465 5.29 -42.98 23.25
N GLY A 466 4.06 -43.48 23.37
CA GLY A 466 2.87 -42.89 22.73
C GLY A 466 1.84 -43.96 22.35
N PRO A 467 0.75 -43.60 21.64
CA PRO A 467 -0.28 -44.55 21.22
C PRO A 467 0.24 -45.65 20.27
N SER A 468 1.35 -45.40 19.56
CA SER A 468 2.06 -46.37 18.71
C SER A 468 3.58 -46.09 18.68
N PRO A 469 4.38 -46.61 19.64
CA PRO A 469 5.85 -46.48 19.64
C PRO A 469 6.46 -47.08 18.36
N GLY A 470 7.39 -46.39 17.71
CA GLY A 470 7.95 -46.81 16.43
C GLY A 470 8.53 -45.66 15.60
N ILE A 471 8.71 -45.91 14.31
CA ILE A 471 9.13 -44.90 13.32
C ILE A 471 7.87 -44.36 12.62
N TRP A 472 7.70 -43.05 12.62
CA TRP A 472 6.65 -42.34 11.89
C TRP A 472 7.26 -41.63 10.69
N GLN A 473 6.91 -42.11 9.50
CA GLN A 473 7.49 -41.63 8.26
C GLN A 473 6.99 -40.20 7.96
N GLY A 474 7.91 -39.27 7.67
CA GLY A 474 7.56 -37.89 7.31
C GLY A 474 7.42 -37.65 5.81
N ASP A 475 7.00 -36.44 5.45
CA ASP A 475 6.87 -36.03 4.06
C ASP A 475 8.24 -35.85 3.38
N VAL A 476 8.24 -35.81 2.04
CA VAL A 476 9.44 -35.52 1.23
C VAL A 476 9.36 -34.08 0.76
N TRP A 477 10.32 -33.27 1.19
CA TRP A 477 10.49 -31.88 0.81
C TRP A 477 11.64 -31.71 -0.18
N SER A 478 11.70 -30.55 -0.83
CA SER A 478 12.70 -30.25 -1.85
C SER A 478 13.24 -28.82 -1.75
N PHE A 479 14.47 -28.60 -2.22
CA PHE A 479 15.03 -27.27 -2.45
C PHE A 479 16.04 -27.27 -3.61
N THR A 480 16.24 -26.12 -4.24
CA THR A 480 17.18 -25.92 -5.34
C THR A 480 18.30 -24.97 -4.92
N THR A 481 19.53 -25.42 -5.06
CA THR A 481 20.73 -24.62 -4.72
C THR A 481 21.03 -23.57 -5.78
N LYS A 482 21.61 -22.43 -5.37
CA LYS A 482 22.03 -21.38 -6.31
C LYS A 482 23.10 -21.91 -7.30
N PRO A 483 22.87 -21.81 -8.62
CA PRO A 483 23.85 -22.16 -9.66
C PRO A 483 25.14 -21.33 -9.53
N ALA A 484 26.29 -21.92 -9.83
CA ALA A 484 27.54 -21.19 -9.96
C ALA A 484 27.53 -20.39 -11.29
N PRO A 485 28.05 -19.15 -11.31
CA PRO A 485 28.14 -18.39 -12.55
C PRO A 485 29.13 -19.02 -13.53
N ILE A 486 28.88 -18.87 -14.83
CA ILE A 486 29.82 -19.16 -15.91
C ILE A 486 30.62 -17.89 -16.19
N PHE A 487 31.94 -17.99 -16.26
CA PHE A 487 32.83 -16.86 -16.53
C PHE A 487 33.28 -16.85 -18.00
N VAL A 488 33.28 -15.67 -18.62
CA VAL A 488 33.72 -15.43 -20.01
C VAL A 488 34.68 -14.24 -20.01
N ASP A 489 35.84 -14.42 -20.60
CA ASP A 489 36.93 -13.44 -20.66
C ASP A 489 37.87 -13.78 -21.82
N ASP A 490 37.98 -12.90 -22.83
CA ASP A 490 38.82 -13.12 -24.00
C ASP A 490 40.33 -13.09 -23.70
N ASP A 491 40.73 -12.52 -22.56
CA ASP A 491 42.12 -12.46 -22.07
C ASP A 491 42.51 -13.64 -21.16
N ALA A 492 41.56 -14.51 -20.79
CA ALA A 492 41.86 -15.68 -19.97
C ALA A 492 42.82 -16.66 -20.67
N ILE A 493 43.73 -17.25 -19.88
CA ILE A 493 44.80 -18.14 -20.38
C ILE A 493 44.74 -19.56 -19.79
N GLY A 494 43.76 -19.85 -18.95
CA GLY A 494 43.63 -21.11 -18.22
C GLY A 494 42.98 -22.23 -19.04
N ALA A 495 42.18 -23.05 -18.37
CA ALA A 495 41.59 -24.27 -18.94
C ALA A 495 40.48 -24.01 -19.98
N ASN A 496 39.97 -22.78 -20.09
CA ASN A 496 38.88 -22.40 -20.99
C ASN A 496 37.62 -23.26 -20.77
N ASP A 497 37.18 -23.37 -19.50
CA ASP A 497 36.04 -24.18 -19.06
C ASP A 497 34.93 -23.39 -18.34
N GLY A 498 35.13 -22.08 -18.14
CA GLY A 498 34.15 -21.16 -17.56
C GLY A 498 33.96 -21.30 -16.06
N SER A 499 34.81 -22.05 -15.34
CA SER A 499 34.62 -22.35 -13.91
C SER A 499 35.01 -21.21 -12.95
N ASN A 500 35.90 -20.32 -13.38
CA ASN A 500 36.37 -19.13 -12.66
C ASN A 500 37.03 -18.15 -13.67
N TRP A 501 37.43 -16.95 -13.24
CA TRP A 501 38.05 -15.96 -14.14
C TRP A 501 39.35 -16.43 -14.82
N ALA A 502 40.21 -17.21 -14.15
CA ALA A 502 41.45 -17.70 -14.76
C ALA A 502 41.19 -18.77 -15.82
N ASP A 503 40.15 -19.58 -15.62
CA ASP A 503 39.72 -20.64 -16.54
C ASP A 503 38.47 -20.24 -17.36
N ALA A 504 38.18 -18.94 -17.47
CA ALA A 504 37.01 -18.42 -18.16
C ALA A 504 36.98 -18.84 -19.63
N TYR A 505 35.79 -18.89 -20.23
CA TYR A 505 35.69 -19.09 -21.67
C TYR A 505 36.20 -17.87 -22.42
N ASN A 506 37.12 -18.05 -23.37
CA ASN A 506 37.65 -16.98 -24.24
C ASN A 506 36.63 -16.48 -25.27
N SER A 507 35.47 -17.12 -25.36
CA SER A 507 34.40 -16.77 -26.28
C SER A 507 33.06 -16.84 -25.56
N LEU A 508 32.25 -15.79 -25.72
CA LEU A 508 30.88 -15.80 -25.22
C LEU A 508 30.03 -16.90 -25.88
N GLN A 509 30.37 -17.36 -27.10
CA GLN A 509 29.66 -18.47 -27.74
C GLN A 509 29.85 -19.79 -27.00
N ASP A 510 31.04 -20.03 -26.45
CA ASP A 510 31.30 -21.23 -25.66
C ASP A 510 30.57 -21.14 -24.30
N GLY A 511 30.55 -19.95 -23.69
CA GLY A 511 29.76 -19.67 -22.49
C GLY A 511 28.26 -19.89 -22.69
N LEU A 512 27.70 -19.41 -23.82
CA LEU A 512 26.31 -19.62 -24.19
C LEU A 512 25.99 -21.10 -24.48
N ALA A 513 26.86 -21.82 -25.19
CA ALA A 513 26.69 -23.27 -25.41
C ALA A 513 26.72 -24.06 -24.10
N ARG A 514 27.60 -23.67 -23.16
CA ARG A 514 27.64 -24.26 -21.82
C ARG A 514 26.38 -23.93 -21.02
N ALA A 515 25.88 -22.71 -21.12
CA ALA A 515 24.65 -22.30 -20.46
C ALA A 515 23.46 -23.07 -21.02
N ASP A 516 23.32 -23.21 -22.34
CA ASP A 516 22.21 -23.90 -23.02
C ASP A 516 22.04 -25.34 -22.52
N SER A 517 23.15 -26.06 -22.34
CA SER A 517 23.18 -27.43 -21.82
C SER A 517 23.07 -27.54 -20.29
N SER A 518 22.99 -26.43 -19.55
CA SER A 518 22.88 -26.39 -18.09
C SER A 518 21.44 -26.40 -17.59
N VAL A 519 21.24 -26.91 -16.37
CA VAL A 519 19.99 -26.72 -15.62
C VAL A 519 19.82 -25.23 -15.33
N LYS A 520 18.66 -24.68 -15.70
CA LYS A 520 18.30 -23.27 -15.50
C LYS A 520 17.82 -23.03 -14.05
N PRO A 521 17.97 -21.80 -13.50
CA PRO A 521 18.55 -20.61 -14.12
C PRO A 521 20.09 -20.66 -14.23
N VAL A 522 20.68 -19.81 -15.08
CA VAL A 522 22.14 -19.67 -15.24
C VAL A 522 22.52 -18.20 -15.29
N GLU A 523 23.61 -17.82 -14.62
CA GLU A 523 24.25 -16.51 -14.78
C GLU A 523 25.54 -16.67 -15.57
N ILE A 524 25.74 -15.87 -16.62
CA ILE A 524 27.01 -15.70 -17.32
C ILE A 524 27.58 -14.32 -16.96
N ARG A 525 28.82 -14.28 -16.50
CA ARG A 525 29.57 -13.05 -16.24
C ARG A 525 30.62 -12.87 -17.33
N VAL A 526 30.61 -11.71 -17.97
CA VAL A 526 31.47 -11.41 -19.10
C VAL A 526 32.37 -10.23 -18.72
N ALA A 527 33.68 -10.41 -18.84
CA ALA A 527 34.68 -9.37 -18.61
C ALA A 527 34.57 -8.26 -19.66
N GLN A 528 35.23 -7.12 -19.39
CA GLN A 528 35.54 -6.12 -20.41
C GLN A 528 36.20 -6.78 -21.64
N GLY A 529 35.99 -6.22 -22.82
CA GLY A 529 36.53 -6.79 -24.06
C GLY A 529 35.56 -6.71 -25.24
N VAL A 530 36.02 -7.18 -26.41
CA VAL A 530 35.25 -7.16 -27.66
C VAL A 530 34.95 -8.58 -28.13
N TYR A 531 33.69 -8.97 -28.01
CA TYR A 531 33.22 -10.31 -28.32
C TYR A 531 32.48 -10.32 -29.66
N LYS A 532 32.88 -11.25 -30.54
CA LYS A 532 32.27 -11.43 -31.87
C LYS A 532 31.46 -12.73 -31.94
N PRO A 533 30.35 -12.78 -32.69
CA PRO A 533 29.53 -14.00 -32.79
C PRO A 533 30.23 -15.18 -33.46
N THR A 534 31.35 -14.94 -34.17
CA THR A 534 32.13 -15.97 -34.87
C THR A 534 33.61 -15.60 -34.96
N SER A 535 34.47 -16.62 -35.05
CA SER A 535 35.91 -16.50 -35.28
C SER A 535 36.30 -16.58 -36.76
N TYR A 536 35.34 -16.45 -37.69
CA TYR A 536 35.59 -16.55 -39.12
C TYR A 536 36.58 -15.46 -39.59
N ALA A 537 37.62 -15.85 -40.31
CA ALA A 537 38.60 -14.90 -40.84
C ALA A 537 37.97 -13.99 -41.91
N PRO A 538 38.30 -12.68 -41.93
CA PRO A 538 37.75 -11.77 -42.92
C PRO A 538 38.05 -12.23 -44.35
N PRO A 539 37.11 -12.06 -45.30
CA PRO A 539 37.32 -12.45 -46.68
C PRO A 539 38.52 -11.68 -47.28
N PRO A 540 39.27 -12.27 -48.23
CA PRO A 540 40.29 -11.55 -48.97
C PRO A 540 39.68 -10.30 -49.65
N PRO A 541 40.43 -9.19 -49.81
CA PRO A 541 39.93 -7.97 -50.44
C PRO A 541 39.24 -8.26 -51.79
N GLY A 542 37.96 -7.91 -51.91
CA GLY A 542 37.15 -8.08 -53.12
C GLY A 542 36.41 -9.43 -53.26
N ALA A 543 36.54 -10.35 -52.30
CA ALA A 543 35.69 -11.54 -52.23
C ALA A 543 34.36 -11.20 -51.50
N PRO A 544 33.22 -11.82 -51.90
CA PRO A 544 31.97 -11.59 -51.20
C PRO A 544 32.04 -12.12 -49.76
N PRO A 545 31.36 -11.46 -48.81
CA PRO A 545 31.35 -11.87 -47.42
C PRO A 545 30.66 -13.23 -47.24
N SER A 546 31.14 -14.03 -46.27
CA SER A 546 30.62 -15.36 -45.99
C SER A 546 29.19 -15.28 -45.40
N PRO A 547 28.16 -15.82 -46.07
CA PRO A 547 26.79 -15.74 -45.56
C PRO A 547 26.61 -16.42 -44.19
N VAL A 548 27.38 -17.48 -43.93
CA VAL A 548 27.36 -18.20 -42.64
C VAL A 548 27.99 -17.35 -41.53
N ALA A 549 29.05 -16.60 -41.84
CA ALA A 549 29.69 -15.72 -40.86
C ALA A 549 28.77 -14.54 -40.50
N ARG A 550 28.12 -13.94 -41.51
CA ARG A 550 27.16 -12.85 -41.31
C ARG A 550 25.91 -13.29 -40.54
N ALA A 551 25.49 -14.54 -40.69
CA ALA A 551 24.33 -15.08 -39.97
C ALA A 551 24.65 -15.48 -38.51
N ALA A 552 25.91 -15.43 -38.08
CA ALA A 552 26.27 -15.73 -36.69
C ALA A 552 25.80 -14.60 -35.75
N THR A 553 25.25 -15.00 -34.61
CA THR A 553 24.58 -14.11 -33.62
C THR A 553 24.83 -14.62 -32.19
N PHE A 554 24.72 -13.72 -31.20
CA PHE A 554 24.57 -14.09 -29.79
C PHE A 554 23.09 -14.40 -29.51
N GLN A 555 22.72 -15.68 -29.50
CA GLN A 555 21.35 -16.11 -29.20
C GLN A 555 21.06 -16.05 -27.69
N LEU A 556 20.05 -15.28 -27.29
CA LEU A 556 19.54 -15.29 -25.92
C LEU A 556 18.77 -16.58 -25.62
N ILE A 557 18.77 -17.00 -24.35
CA ILE A 557 18.24 -18.29 -23.91
C ILE A 557 17.37 -18.09 -22.65
N ASN A 558 16.19 -18.73 -22.60
CA ASN A 558 15.32 -18.69 -21.42
C ASN A 558 16.03 -19.22 -20.18
N GLY A 559 15.83 -18.54 -19.06
CA GLY A 559 16.47 -18.82 -17.78
C GLY A 559 17.95 -18.46 -17.74
N VAL A 560 18.50 -17.75 -18.73
CA VAL A 560 19.89 -17.29 -18.73
C VAL A 560 19.96 -15.77 -18.58
N THR A 561 20.74 -15.34 -17.59
CA THR A 561 21.11 -13.95 -17.38
C THR A 561 22.56 -13.75 -17.79
N ILE A 562 22.80 -12.86 -18.76
CA ILE A 562 24.14 -12.51 -19.25
C ILE A 562 24.46 -11.11 -18.75
N LYS A 563 25.58 -10.95 -18.04
CA LYS A 563 26.00 -9.67 -17.45
C LYS A 563 27.40 -9.29 -17.92
N GLY A 564 27.51 -8.15 -18.60
CA GLY A 564 28.77 -7.48 -18.93
C GLY A 564 29.18 -6.49 -17.85
N GLY A 565 30.31 -5.81 -18.03
CA GLY A 565 30.81 -4.78 -17.12
C GLY A 565 31.77 -5.29 -16.05
N TYR A 566 32.31 -6.51 -16.17
CA TYR A 566 33.24 -7.06 -15.15
C TYR A 566 34.70 -6.76 -15.48
N ALA A 567 35.50 -6.53 -14.44
CA ALA A 567 36.94 -6.28 -14.57
C ALA A 567 37.71 -7.44 -15.23
N GLY A 568 37.38 -8.69 -14.85
CA GLY A 568 37.95 -9.88 -15.48
C GLY A 568 39.35 -10.28 -14.99
N PHE A 569 39.92 -11.27 -15.66
CA PHE A 569 41.22 -11.85 -15.41
C PHE A 569 42.34 -10.81 -15.53
N GLY A 570 43.27 -10.82 -14.57
CA GLY A 570 44.41 -9.89 -14.54
C GLY A 570 44.18 -8.63 -13.70
N GLU A 571 42.92 -8.30 -13.38
CA GLU A 571 42.59 -7.16 -12.52
C GLU A 571 42.71 -7.47 -11.02
N ALA A 572 42.81 -6.42 -10.20
CA ALA A 572 43.02 -6.54 -8.75
C ALA A 572 41.85 -7.24 -8.02
N ASP A 573 40.62 -6.96 -8.47
CA ASP A 573 39.43 -7.72 -8.13
C ASP A 573 38.65 -8.05 -9.41
N PRO A 574 38.84 -9.25 -9.98
CA PRO A 574 38.16 -9.69 -11.19
C PRO A 574 36.63 -9.67 -11.13
N ASN A 575 36.04 -9.69 -9.92
CA ASN A 575 34.58 -9.65 -9.73
C ASN A 575 34.01 -8.24 -9.60
N THR A 576 34.84 -7.19 -9.60
CA THR A 576 34.33 -5.82 -9.62
C THR A 576 33.52 -5.62 -10.89
N ARG A 577 32.29 -5.13 -10.74
CA ARG A 577 31.40 -4.81 -11.86
C ARG A 577 31.12 -3.31 -11.91
N ASP A 578 31.52 -2.69 -12.99
CA ASP A 578 31.26 -1.28 -13.32
C ASP A 578 31.13 -1.19 -14.84
N ILE A 579 29.92 -0.95 -15.33
CA ILE A 579 29.60 -0.97 -16.77
C ILE A 579 30.23 0.19 -17.54
N GLU A 580 30.62 1.27 -16.87
CA GLU A 580 31.29 2.41 -17.49
C GLU A 580 32.80 2.22 -17.51
N ALA A 581 33.38 1.65 -16.43
CA ALA A 581 34.81 1.43 -16.34
C ALA A 581 35.30 0.18 -17.10
N TYR A 582 34.49 -0.88 -17.15
CA TYR A 582 34.86 -2.19 -17.71
C TYR A 582 33.95 -2.56 -18.87
N GLU A 583 33.95 -1.74 -19.92
CA GLU A 583 33.02 -1.90 -21.06
C GLU A 583 33.12 -3.28 -21.73
N THR A 584 31.98 -3.97 -21.85
CA THR A 584 31.85 -5.23 -22.58
C THR A 584 31.09 -5.00 -23.88
N ILE A 585 31.76 -5.25 -25.02
CA ILE A 585 31.24 -4.94 -26.35
C ILE A 585 30.89 -6.23 -27.10
N LEU A 586 29.64 -6.37 -27.53
CA LEU A 586 29.21 -7.35 -28.53
C LEU A 586 29.27 -6.68 -29.90
N SER A 587 30.19 -7.13 -30.76
CA SER A 587 30.47 -6.49 -32.05
C SER A 587 30.12 -7.38 -33.25
N GLY A 588 29.36 -6.81 -34.18
CA GLY A 588 29.09 -7.35 -35.51
C GLY A 588 30.17 -7.02 -36.54
N ASP A 589 31.15 -6.16 -36.23
CA ASP A 589 32.30 -5.90 -37.11
C ASP A 589 33.24 -7.11 -37.08
N LEU A 590 33.10 -7.99 -38.08
CA LEU A 590 33.85 -9.23 -38.13
C LEU A 590 35.32 -9.00 -38.55
N ALA A 591 35.60 -7.95 -39.30
CA ALA A 591 36.92 -7.68 -39.90
C ALA A 591 37.76 -6.62 -39.16
N ASN A 592 37.18 -5.91 -38.17
CA ASN A 592 37.79 -4.77 -37.47
C ASN A 592 38.21 -3.64 -38.44
N ASN A 593 37.36 -3.34 -39.41
CA ASN A 593 37.65 -2.37 -40.48
C ASN A 593 36.55 -1.33 -40.69
N ASP A 594 35.49 -1.35 -39.87
CA ASP A 594 34.41 -0.38 -39.92
C ASP A 594 34.98 1.05 -39.78
N ILE A 595 34.67 1.91 -40.76
CA ILE A 595 35.00 3.34 -40.69
C ILE A 595 33.88 4.13 -40.02
N GLU A 596 34.26 5.20 -39.33
CA GLU A 596 33.31 6.14 -38.76
C GLU A 596 32.53 6.88 -39.86
N VAL A 597 31.21 6.93 -39.72
CA VAL A 597 30.34 7.73 -40.60
C VAL A 597 29.90 9.00 -39.89
N ILE A 598 29.82 10.11 -40.63
CA ILE A 598 29.38 11.40 -40.10
C ILE A 598 27.86 11.44 -39.92
N ASP A 599 27.12 10.91 -40.90
CA ASP A 599 25.67 10.77 -40.86
C ASP A 599 25.32 9.29 -40.68
N PRO A 600 24.62 8.89 -39.61
CA PRO A 600 24.18 7.52 -39.42
C PRO A 600 23.37 6.97 -40.61
N CYS A 601 22.71 7.81 -41.41
CA CYS A 601 21.99 7.34 -42.62
C CYS A 601 22.90 6.67 -43.65
N ASP A 602 24.21 6.90 -43.61
CA ASP A 602 25.17 6.29 -44.51
C ASP A 602 25.62 4.89 -44.06
N LEU A 603 25.38 4.50 -42.80
CA LEU A 603 25.80 3.20 -42.23
C LEU A 603 25.41 2.01 -43.13
N LEU A 604 24.15 1.93 -43.57
CA LEU A 604 23.63 0.76 -44.30
C LEU A 604 24.38 0.49 -45.62
N ASN A 605 24.95 1.53 -46.24
CA ASN A 605 25.60 1.46 -47.55
C ASN A 605 27.12 1.66 -47.48
N GLU A 606 27.68 1.82 -46.29
CA GLU A 606 29.12 1.96 -46.10
C GLU A 606 29.81 0.63 -46.46
N LEU A 607 30.90 0.70 -47.22
CA LEU A 607 31.52 -0.44 -47.89
C LEU A 607 32.33 -1.34 -46.95
N SER A 608 32.91 -0.80 -45.88
CA SER A 608 33.66 -1.57 -44.88
C SER A 608 32.78 -2.40 -43.95
N ARG A 609 31.46 -2.28 -44.04
CA ARG A 609 30.48 -3.01 -43.22
C ARG A 609 29.84 -4.20 -43.93
N GLY A 610 30.29 -4.55 -45.13
CA GLY A 610 29.65 -5.56 -45.99
C GLY A 610 29.67 -6.97 -45.41
N GLU A 611 30.67 -7.26 -44.59
CA GLU A 611 31.00 -8.48 -43.88
C GLU A 611 30.33 -8.60 -42.52
N ASN A 612 29.76 -7.52 -42.01
CA ASN A 612 29.28 -7.49 -40.66
C ASN A 612 28.12 -8.46 -40.45
N SER A 613 27.97 -8.92 -39.21
CA SER A 613 26.82 -9.72 -38.80
C SER A 613 25.50 -9.02 -39.17
N TYR A 614 24.52 -9.79 -39.63
CA TYR A 614 23.18 -9.26 -39.87
C TYR A 614 22.54 -8.81 -38.55
N HIS A 615 22.59 -9.68 -37.53
CA HIS A 615 22.11 -9.42 -36.18
C HIS A 615 23.27 -9.72 -35.24
N VAL A 616 23.65 -8.76 -34.41
CA VAL A 616 24.66 -9.03 -33.37
C VAL A 616 24.07 -9.96 -32.31
N VAL A 617 22.83 -9.70 -31.90
CA VAL A 617 22.08 -10.46 -30.90
C VAL A 617 20.76 -10.96 -31.49
N THR A 618 20.31 -12.14 -31.11
CA THR A 618 18.98 -12.64 -31.45
C THR A 618 18.25 -13.05 -30.18
N GLY A 619 17.08 -12.46 -29.95
CA GLY A 619 16.19 -12.79 -28.83
C GLY A 619 14.98 -13.63 -29.22
N SER A 620 14.85 -14.02 -30.49
CA SER A 620 13.69 -14.78 -30.99
C SER A 620 13.40 -16.03 -30.18
N GLY A 621 12.10 -16.28 -29.92
CA GLY A 621 11.60 -17.40 -29.12
C GLY A 621 11.87 -17.32 -27.62
N THR A 622 12.36 -16.20 -27.09
CA THR A 622 12.65 -16.06 -25.66
C THR A 622 11.49 -15.47 -24.86
N ASP A 623 11.45 -15.76 -23.56
CA ASP A 623 10.57 -15.11 -22.59
C ASP A 623 11.36 -14.15 -21.69
N GLU A 624 10.67 -13.58 -20.70
CA GLU A 624 11.23 -12.55 -19.81
C GLU A 624 12.38 -13.04 -18.90
N THR A 625 12.64 -14.35 -18.88
CA THR A 625 13.74 -14.95 -18.12
C THR A 625 15.08 -14.93 -18.87
N ALA A 626 15.07 -14.59 -20.16
CA ALA A 626 16.26 -14.27 -20.92
C ALA A 626 16.65 -12.80 -20.68
N VAL A 627 17.80 -12.57 -20.03
CA VAL A 627 18.24 -11.24 -19.59
C VAL A 627 19.60 -10.89 -20.17
N LEU A 628 19.72 -9.71 -20.77
CA LEU A 628 20.98 -9.10 -21.22
C LEU A 628 21.20 -7.79 -20.45
N ASP A 629 22.31 -7.70 -19.70
CA ASP A 629 22.59 -6.58 -18.79
C ASP A 629 24.01 -6.03 -18.94
N GLY A 630 24.14 -4.74 -19.30
CA GLY A 630 25.41 -4.02 -19.26
C GLY A 630 26.35 -4.27 -20.44
N PHE A 631 25.81 -4.30 -21.66
CA PHE A 631 26.59 -4.50 -22.89
C PHE A 631 26.46 -3.32 -23.85
N THR A 632 27.54 -3.02 -24.57
CA THR A 632 27.48 -2.24 -25.81
C THR A 632 27.29 -3.21 -27.00
N ILE A 633 26.26 -3.02 -27.82
CA ILE A 633 25.93 -3.81 -29.01
C ILE A 633 26.13 -2.94 -30.25
N THR A 634 27.09 -3.30 -31.10
CA THR A 634 27.50 -2.47 -32.24
C THR A 634 27.88 -3.25 -33.48
N GLY A 635 28.00 -2.57 -34.62
CA GLY A 635 28.54 -3.14 -35.85
C GLY A 635 27.56 -3.99 -36.64
N GLY A 636 26.30 -4.14 -36.24
CA GLY A 636 25.30 -4.89 -37.01
C GLY A 636 24.96 -4.24 -38.36
N ASN A 637 24.73 -5.06 -39.40
CA ASN A 637 24.37 -4.60 -40.74
C ASN A 637 23.38 -5.53 -41.48
N ALA A 638 22.09 -5.46 -41.13
CA ALA A 638 20.99 -6.22 -41.74
C ALA A 638 20.54 -5.61 -43.08
N ASN A 639 21.33 -5.83 -44.15
CA ASN A 639 21.17 -5.17 -45.44
C ASN A 639 20.69 -6.08 -46.60
N GLU A 640 20.20 -7.29 -46.31
CA GLU A 640 19.62 -8.13 -47.36
C GLU A 640 18.25 -7.62 -47.85
N TRP A 641 17.83 -8.11 -49.03
CA TRP A 641 16.51 -7.76 -49.58
C TRP A 641 15.43 -8.69 -49.04
N GLY A 642 14.69 -8.19 -48.04
CA GLY A 642 13.53 -8.88 -47.48
C GLY A 642 13.89 -10.05 -46.57
N GLY A 643 12.93 -10.48 -45.74
CA GLY A 643 13.16 -11.50 -44.71
C GLY A 643 13.94 -10.98 -43.50
N GLN A 644 14.25 -11.90 -42.57
CA GLN A 644 14.85 -11.59 -41.27
C GLN A 644 16.18 -10.84 -41.37
N ASN A 645 17.05 -11.19 -42.34
CA ASN A 645 18.37 -10.57 -42.55
C ASN A 645 18.32 -9.10 -43.02
N SER A 646 17.12 -8.52 -43.11
CA SER A 646 16.87 -7.10 -43.38
C SER A 646 16.41 -6.30 -42.15
N CYS A 647 16.28 -6.96 -41.00
CA CYS A 647 15.67 -6.41 -39.79
C CYS A 647 16.62 -6.53 -38.58
N GLY A 648 16.65 -5.56 -37.67
CA GLY A 648 17.32 -5.73 -36.37
C GLY A 648 18.84 -5.86 -36.48
N GLY A 649 19.54 -4.77 -36.83
CA GLY A 649 20.99 -4.79 -36.99
C GLY A 649 21.71 -5.15 -35.68
N GLY A 650 21.35 -4.47 -34.60
CA GLY A 650 21.84 -4.81 -33.26
C GLY A 650 21.16 -6.06 -32.70
N MET A 651 19.83 -6.09 -32.72
CA MET A 651 19.03 -7.18 -32.18
C MET A 651 17.78 -7.47 -33.02
N PHE A 652 17.54 -8.75 -33.28
CA PHE A 652 16.33 -9.26 -33.92
C PHE A 652 15.50 -10.11 -32.94
N ASN A 653 14.21 -9.79 -32.83
CA ASN A 653 13.23 -10.42 -31.95
C ASN A 653 11.98 -10.82 -32.75
N GLU A 654 11.67 -12.10 -32.74
CA GLU A 654 10.46 -12.70 -33.32
C GLU A 654 9.82 -13.63 -32.29
N ASP A 655 8.52 -13.45 -32.02
CA ASP A 655 7.77 -14.20 -31.01
C ASP A 655 8.49 -14.29 -29.64
N SER A 656 8.92 -13.13 -29.11
CA SER A 656 9.83 -13.08 -27.95
C SER A 656 9.59 -11.91 -27.00
N ASN A 657 10.02 -12.05 -25.73
CA ASN A 657 9.85 -11.05 -24.67
C ASN A 657 11.10 -10.92 -23.74
N PRO A 658 12.33 -10.77 -24.25
CA PRO A 658 13.54 -10.68 -23.41
C PRO A 658 13.59 -9.40 -22.57
N LYS A 659 14.42 -9.40 -21.51
CA LYS A 659 14.75 -8.20 -20.70
C LYS A 659 16.13 -7.65 -21.08
N LEU A 660 16.17 -6.36 -21.41
CA LEU A 660 17.39 -5.62 -21.73
C LEU A 660 17.60 -4.53 -20.67
N ILE A 661 18.76 -4.53 -20.02
CA ILE A 661 19.04 -3.66 -18.88
C ILE A 661 20.41 -3.00 -19.08
N ASN A 662 20.51 -1.68 -18.92
CA ASN A 662 21.79 -0.95 -19.00
C ASN A 662 22.57 -1.22 -20.30
N CYS A 663 21.89 -1.47 -21.42
CA CYS A 663 22.54 -1.78 -22.69
C CYS A 663 22.67 -0.55 -23.58
N ILE A 664 23.76 -0.46 -24.34
CA ILE A 664 23.98 0.57 -25.35
C ILE A 664 23.93 -0.07 -26.73
N PHE A 665 22.95 0.28 -27.56
CA PHE A 665 22.93 -0.09 -28.97
C PHE A 665 23.45 1.06 -29.80
N SER A 666 24.57 0.87 -30.50
CA SER A 666 25.19 1.95 -31.27
C SER A 666 25.71 1.54 -32.64
N GLN A 667 25.62 2.45 -33.62
CA GLN A 667 26.16 2.26 -34.96
C GLN A 667 25.70 0.95 -35.64
N ASN A 668 24.44 0.57 -35.42
CA ASN A 668 23.83 -0.58 -36.08
C ASN A 668 22.95 -0.13 -37.26
N SER A 669 22.94 -0.91 -38.34
CA SER A 669 22.14 -0.61 -39.53
C SER A 669 21.25 -1.77 -39.98
N ALA A 670 20.04 -1.43 -40.44
CA ALA A 670 19.08 -2.41 -41.00
C ALA A 670 18.17 -1.77 -42.06
N SER A 671 17.29 -2.56 -42.69
CA SER A 671 16.10 -1.98 -43.34
C SER A 671 15.01 -1.64 -42.32
N TYR A 672 14.81 -2.45 -41.28
CA TYR A 672 13.84 -2.21 -40.21
C TYR A 672 14.50 -2.40 -38.85
N GLY A 673 14.40 -1.42 -37.94
CA GLY A 673 15.00 -1.53 -36.61
C GLY A 673 16.53 -1.55 -36.67
N GLY A 674 17.16 -0.38 -36.78
CA GLY A 674 18.62 -0.30 -36.90
C GLY A 674 19.31 -0.92 -35.69
N ALA A 675 18.93 -0.48 -34.49
CA ALA A 675 19.33 -1.15 -33.26
C ALA A 675 18.45 -2.37 -32.94
N ILE A 676 17.14 -2.24 -32.80
CA ILE A 676 16.25 -3.37 -32.47
C ILE A 676 15.06 -3.46 -33.42
N TYR A 677 14.75 -4.66 -33.88
CA TYR A 677 13.50 -4.99 -34.54
C TYR A 677 12.70 -6.02 -33.72
N ASN A 678 11.45 -5.69 -33.42
CA ASN A 678 10.50 -6.53 -32.71
C ASN A 678 9.33 -6.89 -33.63
N ASP A 679 9.14 -8.17 -33.87
CA ASP A 679 7.96 -8.72 -34.55
C ASP A 679 7.19 -9.63 -33.60
N SER A 680 5.91 -9.30 -33.38
CA SER A 680 5.04 -10.02 -32.44
C SER A 680 5.70 -10.24 -31.07
N SER A 681 6.50 -9.26 -30.63
CA SER A 681 7.43 -9.36 -29.51
C SER A 681 7.28 -8.17 -28.58
N SER A 682 7.30 -8.38 -27.26
CA SER A 682 7.12 -7.31 -26.27
C SER A 682 8.27 -7.29 -25.26
N PRO A 683 9.52 -7.02 -25.70
CA PRO A 683 10.65 -6.94 -24.79
C PRO A 683 10.49 -5.83 -23.76
N MET A 684 11.13 -6.01 -22.60
CA MET A 684 11.28 -4.97 -21.58
C MET A 684 12.67 -4.36 -21.72
N THR A 685 12.74 -3.02 -21.82
CA THR A 685 13.99 -2.28 -21.94
C THR A 685 14.09 -1.24 -20.83
N THR A 686 15.18 -1.26 -20.07
CA THR A 686 15.35 -0.41 -18.90
C THR A 686 16.76 0.17 -18.85
N ASN A 687 16.86 1.50 -18.70
CA ASN A 687 18.14 2.22 -18.66
C ASN A 687 19.02 1.96 -19.91
N CYS A 688 18.41 1.74 -21.07
CA CYS A 688 19.14 1.47 -22.31
C CYS A 688 19.34 2.73 -23.14
N THR A 689 20.43 2.78 -23.90
CA THR A 689 20.73 3.87 -24.84
C THR A 689 20.77 3.33 -26.27
N PHE A 690 20.07 3.99 -27.18
CA PHE A 690 20.07 3.75 -28.63
C PHE A 690 20.71 4.96 -29.29
N LYS A 691 21.96 4.83 -29.76
CA LYS A 691 22.73 5.97 -30.28
C LYS A 691 23.24 5.76 -31.70
N GLY A 692 22.93 6.70 -32.60
CA GLY A 692 23.53 6.71 -33.95
C GLY A 692 23.20 5.46 -34.77
N ASN A 693 22.04 4.84 -34.57
CA ASN A 693 21.60 3.69 -35.36
C ASN A 693 20.79 4.14 -36.59
N SER A 694 20.72 3.28 -37.60
CA SER A 694 20.20 3.65 -38.92
C SER A 694 19.28 2.59 -39.51
N ALA A 695 18.13 3.01 -40.03
CA ALA A 695 17.22 2.10 -40.72
C ALA A 695 16.51 2.73 -41.92
N LYS A 696 15.69 1.98 -42.64
CA LYS A 696 14.62 2.59 -43.45
C LYS A 696 13.40 2.91 -42.58
N LYS A 697 13.12 2.09 -41.56
CA LYS A 697 12.07 2.35 -40.56
C LYS A 697 12.55 2.02 -39.15
N GLY A 698 12.38 2.94 -38.21
CA GLY A 698 12.81 2.78 -36.82
C GLY A 698 14.32 2.70 -36.70
N GLY A 699 15.02 3.84 -36.77
CA GLY A 699 16.50 3.88 -36.68
C GLY A 699 17.00 3.26 -35.38
N GLY A 700 16.46 3.69 -34.24
CA GLY A 700 16.70 3.04 -32.95
C GLY A 700 15.91 1.74 -32.79
N MET A 701 14.58 1.82 -32.80
CA MET A 701 13.72 0.66 -32.58
C MET A 701 12.56 0.60 -33.57
N CYS A 702 12.24 -0.58 -34.09
CA CYS A 702 11.06 -0.82 -34.91
C CYS A 702 10.20 -1.92 -34.26
N ASN A 703 8.92 -1.62 -34.05
CA ASN A 703 7.93 -2.49 -33.44
C ASN A 703 6.83 -2.79 -34.46
N ASP A 704 6.66 -4.06 -34.81
CA ASP A 704 5.57 -4.55 -35.66
C ASP A 704 4.72 -5.55 -34.88
N HIS A 705 3.42 -5.29 -34.77
CA HIS A 705 2.48 -6.09 -33.95
C HIS A 705 2.98 -6.33 -32.51
N SER A 706 3.68 -5.36 -31.95
CA SER A 706 4.53 -5.48 -30.76
C SER A 706 4.15 -4.45 -29.70
N SER A 707 4.30 -4.76 -28.42
CA SER A 707 3.95 -3.85 -27.32
C SER A 707 5.04 -3.79 -26.25
N PRO A 708 6.29 -3.39 -26.61
CA PRO A 708 7.38 -3.33 -25.65
C PRO A 708 7.13 -2.31 -24.53
N THR A 709 7.76 -2.57 -23.39
CA THR A 709 7.85 -1.62 -22.28
C THR A 709 9.24 -1.00 -22.26
N VAL A 710 9.31 0.33 -22.27
CA VAL A 710 10.56 1.09 -22.38
C VAL A 710 10.62 2.09 -21.24
N THR A 711 11.62 1.98 -20.37
CA THR A 711 11.71 2.78 -19.14
C THR A 711 13.10 3.37 -19.00
N ASN A 712 13.19 4.68 -18.74
CA ASN A 712 14.46 5.39 -18.55
C ASN A 712 15.44 5.21 -19.73
N CYS A 713 14.94 5.08 -20.96
CA CYS A 713 15.77 4.85 -22.13
C CYS A 713 16.00 6.14 -22.93
N THR A 714 17.16 6.20 -23.61
CA THR A 714 17.53 7.33 -24.47
C THR A 714 17.68 6.88 -25.92
N PHE A 715 17.00 7.55 -26.85
CA PHE A 715 17.15 7.43 -28.30
C PHE A 715 17.81 8.71 -28.80
N ASN A 716 19.10 8.65 -29.10
CA ASN A 716 19.90 9.80 -29.49
C ASN A 716 20.48 9.65 -30.91
N GLU A 717 20.39 10.68 -31.74
CA GLU A 717 21.05 10.74 -33.06
C GLU A 717 20.73 9.55 -33.99
N ASN A 718 19.61 8.85 -33.78
CA ASN A 718 19.24 7.75 -34.66
C ASN A 718 18.59 8.31 -35.93
N SER A 719 18.80 7.63 -37.04
CA SER A 719 18.31 8.10 -38.33
C SER A 719 17.50 7.05 -39.08
N SER A 720 16.57 7.51 -39.92
CA SER A 720 15.92 6.62 -40.87
C SER A 720 15.74 7.25 -42.26
N LYS A 721 15.76 6.43 -43.31
CA LYS A 721 15.49 6.88 -44.69
C LYS A 721 14.00 6.94 -45.05
N GLY A 722 13.14 6.49 -44.16
CA GLY A 722 11.68 6.48 -44.34
C GLY A 722 11.02 7.18 -43.17
N SER A 723 10.85 6.45 -42.07
CA SER A 723 9.99 6.84 -40.95
C SER A 723 10.52 6.39 -39.59
N GLY A 724 10.38 7.22 -38.56
CA GLY A 724 10.80 6.88 -37.19
C GLY A 724 12.32 6.89 -37.06
N GLY A 725 12.95 8.05 -36.92
CA GLY A 725 14.39 8.12 -36.68
C GLY A 725 14.75 7.43 -35.36
N GLY A 726 14.09 7.80 -34.27
CA GLY A 726 14.23 7.12 -32.98
C GLY A 726 13.46 5.80 -32.93
N MET A 727 12.14 5.85 -33.06
CA MET A 727 11.26 4.67 -32.96
C MET A 727 10.18 4.63 -34.04
N GLY A 728 9.90 3.44 -34.58
CA GLY A 728 8.76 3.20 -35.46
C GLY A 728 7.82 2.13 -34.95
N ASN A 729 6.53 2.47 -34.83
CA ASN A 729 5.48 1.59 -34.34
C ASN A 729 4.45 1.31 -35.44
N TYR A 730 4.24 0.04 -35.74
CA TYR A 730 3.31 -0.46 -36.75
C TYR A 730 2.39 -1.49 -36.10
N TYR A 731 1.08 -1.24 -36.10
CA TYR A 731 0.07 -2.12 -35.47
C TYR A 731 0.38 -2.44 -33.99
N SER A 732 0.96 -1.48 -33.27
CA SER A 732 1.67 -1.68 -32.00
C SER A 732 1.13 -0.78 -30.89
N ARG A 733 1.41 -1.13 -29.62
CA ARG A 733 0.95 -0.38 -28.44
C ARG A 733 2.04 -0.30 -27.35
N PRO A 734 3.22 0.26 -27.65
CA PRO A 734 4.30 0.32 -26.67
C PRO A 734 3.98 1.26 -25.51
N THR A 735 4.57 1.00 -24.35
CA THR A 735 4.48 1.86 -23.16
C THR A 735 5.87 2.44 -22.87
N LEU A 736 5.96 3.76 -22.78
CA LEU A 736 7.20 4.48 -22.55
C LEU A 736 7.09 5.36 -21.30
N THR A 737 8.08 5.26 -20.42
CA THR A 737 8.15 6.07 -19.19
C THR A 737 9.55 6.65 -19.05
N ASN A 738 9.65 7.95 -18.76
CA ASN A 738 10.93 8.64 -18.54
C ASN A 738 11.91 8.47 -19.72
N CYS A 739 11.42 8.44 -20.95
CA CYS A 739 12.25 8.21 -22.13
C CYS A 739 12.61 9.52 -22.83
N THR A 740 13.82 9.59 -23.38
CA THR A 740 14.30 10.75 -24.14
C THR A 740 14.53 10.39 -25.60
N PHE A 741 13.98 11.16 -26.53
CA PHE A 741 14.23 11.12 -27.96
C PHE A 741 14.92 12.42 -28.36
N ALA A 742 16.23 12.39 -28.57
CA ALA A 742 17.04 13.55 -28.88
C ALA A 742 17.68 13.44 -30.27
N ASP A 743 17.62 14.52 -31.05
CA ASP A 743 18.34 14.69 -32.31
C ASP A 743 18.17 13.55 -33.32
N ASN A 744 17.03 12.85 -33.27
CA ASN A 744 16.73 11.79 -34.22
C ASN A 744 16.19 12.38 -35.52
N THR A 745 16.57 11.77 -36.65
CA THR A 745 16.35 12.34 -37.98
C THR A 745 15.67 11.38 -38.94
N THR A 746 14.87 11.91 -39.87
CA THR A 746 14.47 11.14 -41.07
C THR A 746 14.98 11.82 -42.35
N HIS A 747 15.73 11.08 -43.16
CA HIS A 747 16.35 11.51 -44.42
C HIS A 747 15.61 10.99 -45.67
N ASN A 748 15.91 11.60 -46.81
CA ASN A 748 15.27 11.44 -48.13
C ASN A 748 15.07 9.98 -48.62
N GLY A 749 13.88 9.42 -48.40
CA GLY A 749 13.32 8.28 -49.12
C GLY A 749 12.22 8.66 -50.11
N SER A 750 12.00 7.82 -51.13
CA SER A 750 10.94 7.98 -52.15
C SER A 750 9.52 7.70 -51.65
N ASP A 751 9.38 7.13 -50.44
CA ASP A 751 8.12 6.67 -49.87
C ASP A 751 7.80 7.49 -48.60
N PHE A 752 7.01 8.57 -48.73
CA PHE A 752 6.82 9.54 -47.64
C PHE A 752 5.91 9.06 -46.51
N ILE A 753 6.49 8.76 -45.34
CA ILE A 753 5.85 8.83 -44.00
C ILE A 753 6.99 9.24 -43.03
N SER A 754 6.86 10.24 -42.15
CA SER A 754 8.01 10.76 -41.36
C SER A 754 7.63 11.11 -39.94
N GLY A 755 8.54 10.97 -38.98
CA GLY A 755 8.35 11.18 -37.55
C GLY A 755 9.73 11.12 -36.90
N GLY A 756 10.47 12.23 -36.89
CA GLY A 756 11.91 12.28 -36.59
C GLY A 756 12.28 11.51 -35.32
N GLY A 757 11.59 11.82 -34.23
CA GLY A 757 11.64 11.02 -33.00
C GLY A 757 10.86 9.72 -33.13
N MET A 758 9.56 9.79 -33.38
CA MET A 758 8.66 8.63 -33.39
C MET A 758 7.61 8.65 -34.51
N ILE A 759 7.33 7.48 -35.10
CA ILE A 759 6.16 7.26 -35.98
C ILE A 759 5.20 6.24 -35.36
N ASN A 760 3.91 6.56 -35.36
CA ASN A 760 2.82 5.69 -34.96
C ASN A 760 1.88 5.46 -36.15
N PHE A 761 1.96 4.27 -36.74
CA PHE A 761 1.10 3.86 -37.85
C PHE A 761 0.12 2.81 -37.36
N ARG A 762 -1.18 3.13 -37.35
CA ARG A 762 -2.24 2.26 -36.77
C ARG A 762 -1.85 1.78 -35.36
N SER A 763 -1.24 2.66 -34.57
CA SER A 763 -0.59 2.33 -33.30
C SER A 763 -0.97 3.35 -32.23
N SER A 764 -1.14 2.90 -31.00
CA SER A 764 -1.57 3.75 -29.88
C SER A 764 -0.63 3.56 -28.70
N PRO A 765 0.56 4.20 -28.73
CA PRO A 765 1.49 4.14 -27.62
C PRO A 765 0.99 4.95 -26.41
N THR A 766 1.47 4.60 -25.22
CA THR A 766 1.29 5.39 -23.99
C THR A 766 2.64 5.96 -23.57
N LEU A 767 2.71 7.27 -23.36
CA LEU A 767 3.93 7.98 -23.01
C LEU A 767 3.71 8.80 -21.73
N THR A 768 4.59 8.61 -20.76
CA THR A 768 4.59 9.38 -19.51
C THR A 768 5.98 9.93 -19.25
N ASN A 769 6.10 11.21 -18.89
CA ASN A 769 7.38 11.84 -18.56
C ASN A 769 8.43 11.72 -19.69
N CYS A 770 7.99 11.75 -20.95
CA CYS A 770 8.89 11.55 -22.09
C CYS A 770 9.28 12.89 -22.73
N THR A 771 10.53 12.98 -23.20
CA THR A 771 11.07 14.17 -23.86
C THR A 771 11.39 13.89 -25.31
N PHE A 772 10.96 14.76 -26.23
CA PHE A 772 11.31 14.80 -27.63
C PHE A 772 12.03 16.12 -27.91
N SER A 773 13.35 16.11 -28.06
CA SER A 773 14.17 17.32 -28.23
C SER A 773 14.98 17.29 -29.53
N GLY A 774 14.95 18.40 -30.29
CA GLY A 774 15.84 18.57 -31.46
C GLY A 774 15.61 17.58 -32.62
N ASN A 775 14.55 16.78 -32.56
CA ASN A 775 14.28 15.80 -33.61
C ASN A 775 13.83 16.52 -34.87
N SER A 776 14.27 15.99 -36.02
CA SER A 776 13.98 16.61 -37.30
C SER A 776 13.50 15.63 -38.35
N SER A 777 12.67 16.12 -39.24
CA SER A 777 12.10 15.35 -40.32
C SER A 777 11.90 16.25 -41.52
N ARG A 778 11.97 15.71 -42.74
CA ARG A 778 11.77 16.56 -43.91
C ARG A 778 10.31 16.94 -44.10
N TYR A 779 9.37 16.02 -43.85
CA TYR A 779 7.99 16.20 -44.28
C TYR A 779 6.99 16.37 -43.14
N ARG A 780 7.01 15.52 -42.11
CA ARG A 780 5.92 15.47 -41.10
C ARG A 780 6.47 15.08 -39.75
N GLY A 781 5.98 15.71 -38.68
CA GLY A 781 6.25 15.31 -37.29
C GLY A 781 7.74 15.30 -36.95
N GLY A 782 8.34 16.42 -36.56
CA GLY A 782 9.75 16.44 -36.14
C GLY A 782 9.94 15.56 -34.92
N GLY A 783 9.12 15.77 -33.88
CA GLY A 783 9.06 14.89 -32.70
C GLY A 783 8.29 13.60 -32.97
N MET A 784 7.01 13.70 -33.34
CA MET A 784 6.09 12.57 -33.48
C MET A 784 5.16 12.70 -34.68
N PHE A 785 4.92 11.61 -35.40
CA PHE A 785 3.86 11.53 -36.41
C PHE A 785 2.88 10.40 -36.10
N ASN A 786 1.59 10.71 -36.11
CA ASN A 786 0.49 9.78 -35.87
C ASN A 786 -0.35 9.63 -37.12
N GLN A 787 -0.53 8.39 -37.59
CA GLN A 787 -1.21 8.12 -38.84
C GLN A 787 -2.20 6.94 -38.75
N HIS A 788 -3.29 7.04 -39.52
CA HIS A 788 -4.26 5.96 -39.75
C HIS A 788 -4.95 5.44 -38.49
N HIS A 789 -5.74 6.29 -37.84
CA HIS A 789 -6.51 5.98 -36.64
C HIS A 789 -5.65 5.59 -35.45
N SER A 790 -4.46 6.20 -35.37
CA SER A 790 -3.64 6.15 -34.16
C SER A 790 -4.23 7.06 -33.09
N ALA A 791 -4.12 6.65 -31.83
CA ALA A 791 -4.59 7.41 -30.68
C ALA A 791 -3.57 7.26 -29.54
N PRO A 792 -2.40 7.91 -29.64
CA PRO A 792 -1.43 7.89 -28.55
C PRO A 792 -1.97 8.66 -27.34
N ASN A 793 -1.59 8.23 -26.15
CA ASN A 793 -1.89 8.92 -24.89
C ASN A 793 -0.59 9.46 -24.29
N LEU A 794 -0.53 10.78 -24.09
CA LEU A 794 0.65 11.48 -23.59
C LEU A 794 0.31 12.21 -22.30
N THR A 795 1.12 11.99 -21.27
CA THR A 795 1.01 12.68 -19.98
C THR A 795 2.38 13.21 -19.59
N ASN A 796 2.46 14.47 -19.17
CA ASN A 796 3.70 15.09 -18.69
C ASN A 796 4.86 14.94 -19.69
N CYS A 797 4.60 15.16 -20.98
CA CYS A 797 5.61 15.01 -22.03
C CYS A 797 6.09 16.38 -22.55
N ILE A 798 7.36 16.44 -22.96
CA ILE A 798 7.99 17.65 -23.46
C ILE A 798 8.37 17.46 -24.92
N PHE A 799 7.95 18.38 -25.80
CA PHE A 799 8.40 18.48 -27.18
C PHE A 799 9.10 19.82 -27.37
N SER A 800 10.43 19.80 -27.49
CA SER A 800 11.22 21.03 -27.58
C SER A 800 12.13 21.08 -28.81
N GLY A 801 12.11 22.18 -29.55
CA GLY A 801 13.08 22.43 -30.63
C GLY A 801 12.99 21.45 -31.81
N ASN A 802 11.87 20.74 -31.97
CA ASN A 802 11.70 19.81 -33.08
C ASN A 802 11.34 20.56 -34.36
N SER A 803 11.85 20.12 -35.50
CA SER A 803 11.75 20.89 -36.75
C SER A 803 11.40 20.05 -37.98
N VAL A 804 10.56 20.61 -38.86
CA VAL A 804 10.24 20.02 -40.18
C VAL A 804 10.08 21.05 -41.28
N GLU A 805 10.30 20.67 -42.55
CA GLU A 805 10.07 21.58 -43.68
C GLU A 805 8.59 21.74 -44.05
N ASN A 806 7.66 20.87 -43.59
CA ASN A 806 6.24 20.94 -43.99
C ASN A 806 5.25 20.98 -42.79
N ARG A 807 5.01 19.89 -42.06
CA ARG A 807 3.84 19.80 -41.15
C ARG A 807 4.15 19.26 -39.77
N GLY A 808 3.80 20.01 -38.73
CA GLY A 808 3.87 19.55 -37.35
C GLY A 808 5.31 19.45 -36.87
N GLY A 809 5.87 20.56 -36.38
CA GLY A 809 7.26 20.62 -35.90
C GLY A 809 7.46 19.65 -34.74
N ALA A 810 6.62 19.73 -33.71
CA ALA A 810 6.58 18.70 -32.67
C ALA A 810 5.74 17.51 -33.08
N MET A 811 4.45 17.70 -33.38
CA MET A 811 3.50 16.62 -33.64
C MET A 811 2.71 16.81 -34.93
N CYS A 812 2.56 15.75 -35.72
CA CYS A 812 1.65 15.70 -36.86
C CYS A 812 0.62 14.60 -36.66
N ASN A 813 -0.66 14.88 -36.90
CA ASN A 813 -1.77 13.95 -36.75
C ASN A 813 -2.55 13.86 -38.06
N GLU A 814 -2.52 12.68 -38.69
CA GLU A 814 -3.28 12.39 -39.90
C GLU A 814 -4.25 11.24 -39.67
N LEU A 815 -5.55 11.50 -39.81
CA LEU A 815 -6.62 10.54 -39.52
C LEU A 815 -6.50 9.97 -38.10
N SER A 816 -5.96 10.73 -37.15
CA SER A 816 -5.53 10.26 -35.82
C SER A 816 -5.91 11.27 -34.74
N SER A 817 -6.20 10.77 -33.54
CA SER A 817 -6.75 11.55 -32.42
C SER A 817 -5.97 11.25 -31.14
N PRO A 818 -4.86 11.96 -30.90
CA PRO A 818 -4.12 11.82 -29.64
C PRO A 818 -4.87 12.45 -28.46
N THR A 819 -4.64 11.89 -27.27
CA THR A 819 -4.95 12.55 -25.99
C THR A 819 -3.64 13.06 -25.41
N VAL A 820 -3.61 14.34 -25.05
CA VAL A 820 -2.39 15.02 -24.60
C VAL A 820 -2.73 15.83 -23.35
N THR A 821 -2.12 15.46 -22.24
CA THR A 821 -2.39 16.05 -20.92
C THR A 821 -1.07 16.46 -20.29
N ASP A 822 -1.04 17.61 -19.61
CA ASP A 822 0.14 18.09 -18.88
C ASP A 822 1.40 18.23 -19.75
N CYS A 823 1.25 18.50 -21.05
CA CYS A 823 2.38 18.48 -21.98
C CYS A 823 2.86 19.88 -22.35
N THR A 824 4.18 20.01 -22.56
CA THR A 824 4.81 21.25 -23.02
C THR A 824 5.35 21.10 -24.45
N PHE A 825 4.93 21.99 -25.33
CA PHE A 825 5.41 22.13 -26.71
C PHE A 825 6.13 23.47 -26.84
N SER A 826 7.46 23.45 -26.94
CA SER A 826 8.27 24.67 -27.00
C SER A 826 9.22 24.73 -28.19
N ARG A 827 9.38 25.91 -28.79
CA ARG A 827 10.37 26.16 -29.86
C ARG A 827 10.30 25.24 -31.08
N ASN A 828 9.15 24.61 -31.34
CA ASN A 828 9.04 23.71 -32.48
C ASN A 828 8.76 24.50 -33.75
N SER A 829 9.29 24.06 -34.89
CA SER A 829 9.21 24.82 -36.14
C SER A 829 8.71 23.99 -37.32
N ALA A 830 7.79 24.54 -38.12
CA ALA A 830 7.27 23.90 -39.34
C ALA A 830 6.89 24.92 -40.44
N GLU A 831 6.43 24.45 -41.61
CA GLU A 831 5.71 25.32 -42.55
C GLU A 831 4.28 25.60 -42.04
N ASN A 832 3.62 24.58 -41.47
CA ASN A 832 2.29 24.68 -40.85
C ASN A 832 2.23 23.87 -39.54
N GLY A 833 1.69 24.47 -38.48
CA GLY A 833 1.60 23.82 -37.17
C GLY A 833 2.97 23.65 -36.53
N GLY A 834 3.57 24.73 -36.03
CA GLY A 834 4.91 24.68 -35.42
C GLY A 834 4.95 23.68 -34.26
N GLY A 835 4.00 23.77 -33.34
CA GLY A 835 3.74 22.76 -32.32
C GLY A 835 3.03 21.52 -32.88
N MET A 836 1.82 21.68 -33.39
CA MET A 836 0.96 20.58 -33.81
C MET A 836 0.26 20.85 -35.15
N TYR A 837 0.23 19.85 -36.02
CA TYR A 837 -0.55 19.87 -37.27
C TYR A 837 -1.60 18.76 -37.25
N ASN A 838 -2.87 19.10 -37.52
CA ASN A 838 -3.99 18.16 -37.55
C ASN A 838 -4.65 18.11 -38.93
N HIS A 839 -4.89 16.88 -39.40
CA HIS A 839 -5.58 16.61 -40.65
C HIS A 839 -6.49 15.39 -40.53
N LYS A 840 -7.80 15.62 -40.58
CA LYS A 840 -8.85 14.62 -40.29
C LYS A 840 -8.68 13.97 -38.91
N GLY A 841 -8.15 14.74 -37.95
CA GLY A 841 -7.85 14.29 -36.59
C GLY A 841 -8.51 15.19 -35.57
N ASN A 842 -8.95 14.60 -34.46
CA ASN A 842 -9.60 15.33 -33.36
C ASN A 842 -8.76 15.11 -32.09
N PRO A 843 -7.65 15.84 -31.91
CA PRO A 843 -6.86 15.71 -30.70
C PRO A 843 -7.60 16.34 -29.51
N ALA A 844 -7.45 15.77 -28.33
CA ALA A 844 -7.93 16.34 -27.06
C ALA A 844 -6.72 16.77 -26.23
N LEU A 845 -6.65 18.07 -25.92
CA LEU A 845 -5.55 18.66 -25.17
C LEU A 845 -6.07 19.26 -23.88
N ALA A 846 -5.43 18.91 -22.77
CA ALA A 846 -5.73 19.41 -21.44
C ALA A 846 -4.45 19.87 -20.75
N ASP A 847 -4.50 21.01 -20.08
CA ASP A 847 -3.41 21.45 -19.17
C ASP A 847 -2.05 21.56 -19.89
N CYS A 848 -2.07 21.92 -21.19
CA CYS A 848 -0.88 21.95 -22.03
C CYS A 848 -0.34 23.37 -22.23
N ILE A 849 0.97 23.47 -22.42
CA ILE A 849 1.66 24.73 -22.76
C ILE A 849 2.22 24.66 -24.18
N PHE A 850 1.91 25.67 -25.00
CA PHE A 850 2.52 25.89 -26.31
C PHE A 850 3.24 27.23 -26.30
N SER A 851 4.58 27.22 -26.32
CA SER A 851 5.35 28.46 -26.21
C SER A 851 6.48 28.59 -27.22
N GLY A 852 6.60 29.75 -27.86
CA GLY A 852 7.68 30.02 -28.81
C GLY A 852 7.68 29.09 -30.03
N ASN A 853 6.58 28.42 -30.37
CA ASN A 853 6.53 27.59 -31.57
C ASN A 853 6.34 28.48 -32.81
N SER A 854 6.94 28.10 -33.93
CA SER A 854 6.94 28.91 -35.15
C SER A 854 6.47 28.13 -36.38
N ALA A 855 5.62 28.74 -37.19
CA ALA A 855 5.23 28.22 -38.48
C ALA A 855 5.42 29.26 -39.58
N ALA A 856 5.94 28.87 -40.75
CA ALA A 856 6.13 29.80 -41.85
C ALA A 856 4.81 30.38 -42.40
N HIS A 857 3.72 29.62 -42.32
CA HIS A 857 2.42 30.01 -42.90
C HIS A 857 1.27 30.04 -41.91
N HIS A 858 0.92 28.93 -41.27
CA HIS A 858 -0.30 28.86 -40.46
C HIS A 858 -0.09 28.14 -39.13
N GLY A 859 -0.65 28.71 -38.05
CA GLY A 859 -0.72 28.08 -36.72
C GLY A 859 0.66 27.88 -36.12
N GLY A 860 1.23 28.92 -35.50
CA GLY A 860 2.54 28.80 -34.86
C GLY A 860 2.54 27.70 -33.80
N ALA A 861 1.49 27.65 -32.97
CA ALA A 861 1.24 26.51 -32.10
C ALA A 861 0.51 25.38 -32.81
N ILE A 862 -0.74 25.58 -33.24
CA ILE A 862 -1.59 24.51 -33.79
C ILE A 862 -2.22 24.93 -35.11
N TYR A 863 -2.10 24.07 -36.11
CA TYR A 863 -2.86 24.17 -37.36
C TYR A 863 -3.83 22.98 -37.49
N SER A 864 -5.09 23.27 -37.82
CA SER A 864 -6.13 22.27 -38.02
C SER A 864 -6.80 22.43 -39.38
N GLY A 865 -6.75 21.37 -40.21
CA GLY A 865 -7.36 21.39 -41.55
C GLY A 865 -8.09 20.10 -41.91
N LYS A 866 -8.98 20.19 -42.92
CA LYS A 866 -9.76 19.08 -43.51
C LYS A 866 -10.49 18.21 -42.45
N ASN A 867 -11.60 18.68 -41.89
CA ASN A 867 -12.39 17.94 -40.89
C ASN A 867 -11.62 17.56 -39.62
N SER A 868 -10.82 18.47 -39.09
CA SER A 868 -10.15 18.29 -37.80
C SER A 868 -10.87 19.09 -36.73
N ASN A 869 -11.26 18.45 -35.61
CA ASN A 869 -11.99 19.12 -34.54
C ASN A 869 -11.24 18.99 -33.20
N PRO A 870 -10.16 19.78 -32.99
CA PRO A 870 -9.43 19.78 -31.72
C PRO A 870 -10.27 20.36 -30.58
N MET A 871 -10.14 19.74 -29.40
CA MET A 871 -10.69 20.24 -28.13
C MET A 871 -9.53 20.66 -27.23
N LEU A 872 -9.55 21.91 -26.76
CA LEU A 872 -8.49 22.52 -25.96
C LEU A 872 -9.09 23.03 -24.66
N THR A 873 -8.64 22.49 -23.53
CA THR A 873 -9.09 22.87 -22.19
C THR A 873 -7.90 23.24 -21.32
N ASN A 874 -7.99 24.34 -20.57
CA ASN A 874 -6.95 24.74 -19.61
C ASN A 874 -5.55 24.88 -20.23
N CYS A 875 -5.46 25.26 -21.51
CA CYS A 875 -4.19 25.34 -22.23
C CYS A 875 -3.66 26.78 -22.29
N THR A 876 -2.33 26.92 -22.30
CA THR A 876 -1.64 28.22 -22.37
C THR A 876 -0.78 28.32 -23.63
N PHE A 877 -1.02 29.33 -24.44
CA PHE A 877 -0.33 29.61 -25.70
C PHE A 877 0.37 30.96 -25.60
N VAL A 878 1.71 30.99 -25.67
CA VAL A 878 2.48 32.23 -25.47
C VAL A 878 3.56 32.42 -26.53
N ALA A 879 3.59 33.60 -27.16
CA ALA A 879 4.61 34.04 -28.12
C ALA A 879 4.92 33.00 -29.22
N ASN A 880 3.88 32.28 -29.66
CA ASN A 880 3.94 31.47 -30.87
C ASN A 880 3.88 32.40 -32.08
N SER A 881 4.47 31.99 -33.21
CA SER A 881 4.47 32.85 -34.40
C SER A 881 4.15 32.16 -35.72
N ALA A 882 3.30 32.80 -36.53
CA ALA A 882 3.01 32.42 -37.91
C ALA A 882 2.40 33.57 -38.72
N LEU A 883 2.46 33.49 -40.06
CA LEU A 883 1.82 34.47 -40.94
C LEU A 883 0.30 34.56 -40.72
N HIS A 884 -0.35 33.45 -40.39
CA HIS A 884 -1.79 33.35 -40.16
C HIS A 884 -2.09 32.51 -38.91
N GLY A 885 -2.62 33.14 -37.86
CA GLY A 885 -2.91 32.47 -36.59
C GLY A 885 -1.60 32.17 -35.87
N GLU A 886 -1.13 33.14 -35.09
CA GLU A 886 0.17 33.10 -34.42
C GLU A 886 0.17 31.94 -33.40
N ALA A 887 -0.93 31.74 -32.66
CA ALA A 887 -1.19 30.50 -31.93
C ALA A 887 -1.94 29.46 -32.78
N LEU A 888 -3.19 29.75 -33.17
CA LEU A 888 -4.13 28.76 -33.71
C LEU A 888 -4.62 29.13 -35.11
N ALA A 889 -4.64 28.16 -36.02
CA ALA A 889 -5.18 28.34 -37.37
C ALA A 889 -6.11 27.19 -37.78
N CYS A 890 -7.33 27.53 -38.21
CA CYS A 890 -8.30 26.60 -38.76
C CYS A 890 -8.51 26.82 -40.26
N HIS A 891 -8.49 25.75 -41.03
CA HIS A 891 -8.65 25.81 -42.48
C HIS A 891 -9.70 24.81 -42.99
N SER A 892 -10.77 25.35 -43.56
CA SER A 892 -11.74 24.59 -44.35
C SER A 892 -11.30 24.50 -45.81
N TYR A 893 -11.01 23.30 -46.29
CA TYR A 893 -10.66 23.09 -47.70
C TYR A 893 -11.92 23.10 -48.57
N GLU A 894 -11.90 23.92 -49.61
CA GLU A 894 -12.99 24.06 -50.59
C GLU A 894 -14.36 24.43 -49.96
N GLN A 895 -14.38 24.87 -48.69
CA GLN A 895 -15.58 25.09 -47.88
C GLN A 895 -16.45 23.83 -47.69
N GLU A 896 -15.95 22.63 -48.04
CA GLU A 896 -16.64 21.35 -47.89
C GLU A 896 -16.19 20.57 -46.64
N TYR A 897 -15.00 20.90 -46.11
CA TYR A 897 -14.37 20.15 -45.03
C TYR A 897 -13.98 21.04 -43.83
N PRO A 898 -14.96 21.62 -43.09
CA PRO A 898 -14.73 22.53 -41.97
C PRO A 898 -13.90 21.87 -40.86
N SER A 899 -13.01 22.63 -40.21
CA SER A 899 -12.22 22.15 -39.07
C SER A 899 -12.56 22.96 -37.82
N ASN A 900 -13.48 22.46 -37.01
CA ASN A 900 -14.06 23.24 -35.92
C ASN A 900 -13.19 23.20 -34.66
N LEU A 901 -12.92 24.35 -34.06
CA LEU A 901 -12.07 24.47 -32.87
C LEU A 901 -12.93 24.80 -31.65
N GLU A 902 -12.70 24.09 -30.55
CA GLU A 902 -13.28 24.39 -29.24
C GLU A 902 -12.17 24.69 -28.24
N LEU A 903 -12.26 25.86 -27.60
CA LEU A 903 -11.30 26.39 -26.63
C LEU A 903 -12.05 26.81 -25.36
N THR A 904 -11.69 26.24 -24.22
CA THR A 904 -12.29 26.58 -22.92
C THR A 904 -11.23 26.75 -21.84
N ASN A 905 -11.38 27.75 -20.95
CA ASN A 905 -10.45 27.99 -19.84
C ASN A 905 -8.99 28.20 -20.29
N CYS A 906 -8.75 28.75 -21.50
CA CYS A 906 -7.40 28.86 -22.05
C CYS A 906 -6.86 30.29 -22.03
N ILE A 907 -5.54 30.43 -22.13
CA ILE A 907 -4.85 31.71 -22.34
C ILE A 907 -4.13 31.69 -23.69
N LEU A 908 -4.39 32.66 -24.57
CA LEU A 908 -3.64 32.92 -25.80
C LEU A 908 -3.08 34.35 -25.75
N TRP A 909 -1.76 34.48 -25.68
CA TRP A 909 -1.10 35.76 -25.42
C TRP A 909 0.25 35.95 -26.14
N ASP A 910 0.59 37.21 -26.40
CA ASP A 910 1.86 37.67 -26.97
C ASP A 910 2.19 37.17 -28.40
N GLY A 911 1.17 36.81 -29.18
CA GLY A 911 1.26 36.51 -30.61
C GLY A 911 0.68 37.62 -31.50
N GLY A 912 -0.16 38.51 -30.98
CA GLY A 912 -0.77 39.64 -31.69
C GLY A 912 -1.96 39.30 -32.60
N ASN A 913 -1.90 38.19 -33.35
CA ASN A 913 -3.03 37.64 -34.13
C ASN A 913 -3.25 36.16 -33.77
N GLU A 914 -3.79 35.93 -32.59
CA GLU A 914 -3.82 34.62 -31.94
C GLU A 914 -4.55 33.54 -32.74
N ILE A 915 -5.74 33.85 -33.27
CA ILE A 915 -6.61 32.88 -33.92
C ILE A 915 -6.93 33.31 -35.35
N TRP A 916 -6.72 32.40 -36.31
CA TRP A 916 -7.08 32.61 -37.72
C TRP A 916 -8.00 31.52 -38.26
N ASN A 917 -8.93 31.91 -39.15
CA ASN A 917 -9.83 31.03 -39.88
C ASN A 917 -10.14 31.60 -41.27
N ASN A 918 -10.33 30.74 -42.26
CA ASN A 918 -10.67 31.13 -43.63
C ASN A 918 -12.19 31.22 -43.90
N ASP A 919 -12.97 31.57 -42.88
CA ASP A 919 -14.45 31.71 -42.91
C ASP A 919 -15.24 30.43 -43.23
N GLY A 920 -14.60 29.26 -43.23
CA GLY A 920 -15.26 27.98 -43.51
C GLY A 920 -15.36 27.03 -42.33
N SER A 921 -14.81 27.38 -41.16
CA SER A 921 -14.85 26.57 -39.94
C SER A 921 -15.57 27.30 -38.79
N ILE A 922 -16.02 26.56 -37.78
CA ILE A 922 -16.63 27.13 -36.55
C ILE A 922 -15.56 27.17 -35.45
N ILE A 923 -15.37 28.32 -34.83
CA ILE A 923 -14.50 28.47 -33.66
C ILE A 923 -15.36 28.89 -32.47
N THR A 924 -15.39 28.05 -31.45
CA THR A 924 -16.06 28.31 -30.17
C THR A 924 -15.01 28.59 -29.12
N VAL A 925 -15.08 29.74 -28.48
CA VAL A 925 -14.21 30.12 -27.36
C VAL A 925 -15.07 30.52 -26.18
N THR A 926 -14.84 29.93 -25.02
CA THR A 926 -15.57 30.22 -23.78
C THR A 926 -14.62 30.26 -22.59
N TYR A 927 -14.92 31.10 -21.60
CA TYR A 927 -14.12 31.25 -20.38
C TYR A 927 -12.62 31.36 -20.65
N SER A 928 -12.20 32.09 -21.70
CA SER A 928 -10.79 32.14 -22.11
C SER A 928 -10.28 33.57 -22.23
N ASN A 929 -8.98 33.74 -22.02
CA ASN A 929 -8.27 35.01 -22.24
C ASN A 929 -7.58 34.98 -23.60
N VAL A 930 -7.98 35.87 -24.52
CA VAL A 930 -7.45 35.90 -25.89
C VAL A 930 -7.03 37.32 -26.25
N GLN A 931 -5.74 37.52 -26.53
CA GLN A 931 -5.21 38.82 -26.93
C GLN A 931 -5.90 39.34 -28.20
N GLY A 932 -6.40 40.58 -28.14
CA GLY A 932 -7.16 41.21 -29.22
C GLY A 932 -8.66 40.88 -29.19
N GLY A 933 -9.09 40.07 -28.22
CA GLY A 933 -10.48 39.77 -27.88
C GLY A 933 -11.14 38.74 -28.79
N TRP A 934 -12.04 37.94 -28.20
CA TRP A 934 -12.86 36.98 -28.93
C TRP A 934 -14.27 36.87 -28.34
N SER A 935 -15.28 36.76 -29.21
CA SER A 935 -16.67 36.64 -28.76
C SER A 935 -16.94 35.28 -28.12
N GLY A 936 -17.62 35.26 -26.98
CA GLY A 936 -18.04 34.06 -26.28
C GLY A 936 -18.43 34.35 -24.84
N GLU A 937 -18.93 33.34 -24.14
CA GLU A 937 -19.28 33.46 -22.72
C GLU A 937 -18.02 33.67 -21.88
N SER A 938 -18.02 34.70 -21.03
CA SER A 938 -16.96 34.99 -20.05
C SER A 938 -15.53 35.06 -20.60
N ASN A 939 -15.37 35.36 -21.90
CA ASN A 939 -14.05 35.61 -22.47
C ASN A 939 -13.53 36.99 -22.06
N ILE A 940 -12.23 37.08 -21.86
CA ILE A 940 -11.52 38.32 -21.50
C ILE A 940 -10.39 38.62 -22.50
N ASP A 941 -9.96 39.89 -22.51
CA ASP A 941 -8.81 40.39 -23.29
C ASP A 941 -8.04 41.33 -22.35
N ALA A 942 -7.22 40.74 -21.51
CA ALA A 942 -6.45 41.46 -20.50
C ALA A 942 -5.11 40.75 -20.28
N ASP A 943 -4.09 41.51 -19.87
CA ASP A 943 -2.78 40.93 -19.57
C ASP A 943 -2.92 39.80 -18.53
N PRO A 944 -2.51 38.55 -18.84
CA PRO A 944 -2.54 37.44 -17.89
C PRO A 944 -1.67 37.67 -16.65
N CYS A 945 -0.77 38.66 -16.66
CA CYS A 945 0.16 38.93 -15.57
C CYS A 945 0.98 37.69 -15.20
N PHE A 946 1.62 37.05 -16.20
CA PHE A 946 2.55 35.96 -15.94
C PHE A 946 3.76 36.45 -15.13
N VAL A 947 4.28 35.61 -14.22
CA VAL A 947 5.52 35.88 -13.48
C VAL A 947 6.66 36.27 -14.42
N GLN A 948 6.83 35.51 -15.51
CA GLN A 948 7.74 35.86 -16.59
C GLN A 948 7.29 35.25 -17.92
N ALA A 949 6.73 36.04 -18.84
CA ALA A 949 6.45 35.55 -20.18
C ALA A 949 7.72 35.11 -20.93
N GLY A 950 7.63 34.03 -21.70
CA GLY A 950 8.71 33.55 -22.58
C GLY A 950 8.88 34.46 -23.80
N TYR A 951 10.11 34.64 -24.27
CA TYR A 951 10.41 35.54 -25.38
C TYR A 951 11.62 35.09 -26.21
N TRP A 952 11.71 35.58 -27.44
CA TRP A 952 12.91 35.46 -28.28
C TRP A 952 13.88 36.61 -27.98
N ASP A 953 15.11 36.29 -27.60
CA ASP A 953 16.15 37.30 -27.37
C ASP A 953 16.62 37.95 -28.69
N ALA A 954 17.47 38.98 -28.57
CA ALA A 954 18.00 39.70 -29.72
C ALA A 954 18.85 38.84 -30.69
N ASN A 955 19.27 37.64 -30.26
CA ASN A 955 20.04 36.68 -31.05
C ASN A 955 19.15 35.61 -31.70
N GLY A 956 17.83 35.65 -31.49
CA GLY A 956 16.91 34.62 -31.96
C GLY A 956 16.98 33.33 -31.14
N MET A 957 17.43 33.40 -29.88
CA MET A 957 17.33 32.31 -28.92
C MET A 957 16.06 32.48 -28.08
N TRP A 958 15.26 31.42 -28.00
CA TRP A 958 14.08 31.42 -27.13
C TRP A 958 14.49 31.24 -25.67
N ILE A 959 14.02 32.16 -24.83
CA ILE A 959 14.08 32.10 -23.38
C ILE A 959 12.71 31.66 -22.89
N GLY A 960 12.65 30.48 -22.24
CA GLY A 960 11.42 29.97 -21.64
C GLY A 960 10.88 30.92 -20.58
N GLY A 961 9.55 30.99 -20.49
CA GLY A 961 8.85 31.75 -19.46
C GLY A 961 8.46 30.91 -18.25
N ASP A 962 8.16 31.62 -17.17
CA ASP A 962 7.37 31.16 -16.04
C ASP A 962 5.93 31.67 -16.24
N TYR A 963 5.01 30.75 -16.54
CA TYR A 963 3.62 31.07 -16.89
C TYR A 963 2.67 30.94 -15.69
N HIS A 964 3.17 30.86 -14.47
CA HIS A 964 2.36 31.08 -13.28
C HIS A 964 1.77 32.50 -13.31
N LEU A 965 0.54 32.64 -12.80
CA LEU A 965 -0.15 33.92 -12.69
C LEU A 965 0.37 34.69 -11.47
N GLN A 966 0.51 36.01 -11.57
CA GLN A 966 0.79 36.90 -10.42
C GLN A 966 -0.50 37.32 -9.72
N PRO A 967 -0.45 37.77 -8.45
CA PRO A 967 -1.62 38.30 -7.77
C PRO A 967 -2.26 39.46 -8.54
N GLY A 968 -3.60 39.46 -8.57
CA GLY A 968 -4.38 40.44 -9.31
C GLY A 968 -4.48 40.15 -10.82
N SER A 969 -3.92 39.03 -11.29
CA SER A 969 -4.18 38.55 -12.64
C SER A 969 -5.69 38.43 -12.91
N PRO A 970 -6.18 38.91 -14.06
CA PRO A 970 -7.59 38.77 -14.45
C PRO A 970 -7.97 37.32 -14.80
N CYS A 971 -7.00 36.41 -14.88
CA CYS A 971 -7.22 34.99 -15.16
C CYS A 971 -7.51 34.15 -13.90
N ILE A 972 -7.26 34.69 -12.71
CA ILE A 972 -7.51 34.03 -11.43
C ILE A 972 -9.02 33.91 -11.19
N ASP A 973 -9.48 32.73 -10.79
CA ASP A 973 -10.87 32.33 -10.54
C ASP A 973 -11.82 32.66 -11.70
N ALA A 974 -11.29 32.79 -12.92
CA ALA A 974 -12.02 33.29 -14.07
C ALA A 974 -12.57 32.18 -14.98
N GLY A 975 -12.04 30.96 -14.86
CA GLY A 975 -12.50 29.77 -15.57
C GLY A 975 -13.76 29.13 -14.98
N ASP A 976 -14.27 28.11 -15.67
CA ASP A 976 -15.43 27.32 -15.25
C ASP A 976 -15.05 25.84 -15.02
N PRO A 977 -15.21 25.31 -13.78
CA PRO A 977 -14.92 23.91 -13.45
C PRO A 977 -15.80 22.90 -14.18
N CYS A 978 -16.96 23.28 -14.75
CA CYS A 978 -17.84 22.36 -15.47
C CYS A 978 -17.21 21.77 -16.74
N TYR A 979 -16.12 22.38 -17.23
CA TYR A 979 -15.40 21.97 -18.42
C TYR A 979 -14.05 21.30 -18.11
N MET A 980 -13.81 20.95 -16.84
CA MET A 980 -12.63 20.20 -16.43
C MET A 980 -12.63 18.80 -17.07
N PRO A 981 -11.54 18.38 -17.72
CA PRO A 981 -11.43 17.04 -18.29
C PRO A 981 -11.25 15.99 -17.20
N GLU A 982 -12.07 14.95 -17.17
CA GLU A 982 -11.89 13.82 -16.23
C GLU A 982 -10.77 12.87 -16.71
N PRO A 983 -9.84 12.40 -15.84
CA PRO A 983 -9.80 12.56 -14.39
C PRO A 983 -8.81 13.66 -13.92
N ASN A 984 -8.60 14.73 -14.68
CA ASN A 984 -7.60 15.76 -14.36
C ASN A 984 -8.07 16.63 -13.19
N GLU A 985 -7.77 16.18 -11.98
CA GLU A 985 -8.04 16.92 -10.74
C GLU A 985 -6.96 17.96 -10.43
N THR A 986 -5.83 17.95 -11.16
CA THR A 986 -4.67 18.79 -10.89
C THR A 986 -4.18 19.59 -12.11
N ASP A 987 -3.50 20.71 -11.84
CA ASP A 987 -2.80 21.52 -12.83
C ASP A 987 -1.42 20.94 -13.17
N LEU A 988 -0.64 21.68 -13.98
CA LEU A 988 0.68 21.22 -14.44
C LEU A 988 1.72 21.10 -13.30
N ASP A 989 1.50 21.77 -12.17
CA ASP A 989 2.30 21.68 -10.94
C ASP A 989 1.86 20.51 -10.03
N GLY A 990 0.79 19.79 -10.42
CA GLY A 990 0.17 18.75 -9.62
C GLY A 990 -0.70 19.28 -8.48
N ARG A 991 -1.08 20.56 -8.52
CA ARG A 991 -1.94 21.22 -7.52
C ARG A 991 -3.42 21.08 -7.91
N PRO A 992 -4.37 21.00 -6.96
CA PRO A 992 -5.79 20.85 -7.28
C PRO A 992 -6.31 21.97 -8.18
N ARG A 993 -7.00 21.61 -9.27
CA ARG A 993 -7.58 22.58 -10.22
C ARG A 993 -8.71 23.43 -9.65
N VAL A 994 -9.49 22.87 -8.72
CA VAL A 994 -10.68 23.56 -8.18
C VAL A 994 -10.36 24.13 -6.80
N ILE A 995 -10.09 25.44 -6.76
CA ILE A 995 -9.86 26.20 -5.53
C ILE A 995 -11.05 27.15 -5.33
N GLY A 996 -11.63 27.16 -4.12
CA GLY A 996 -12.78 28.03 -3.82
C GLY A 996 -14.05 27.78 -4.68
N GLY A 997 -14.10 26.67 -5.43
CA GLY A 997 -15.21 26.34 -6.35
C GLY A 997 -15.09 26.98 -7.74
N ARG A 998 -13.95 27.60 -8.06
CA ARG A 998 -13.59 28.10 -9.39
C ARG A 998 -12.27 27.47 -9.83
N ILE A 999 -11.87 27.77 -11.06
CA ILE A 999 -10.56 27.40 -11.62
C ILE A 999 -9.98 28.62 -12.32
N ASP A 1000 -8.67 28.65 -12.46
CA ASP A 1000 -7.98 29.66 -13.24
C ASP A 1000 -8.01 29.35 -14.74
N MET A 1001 -7.90 30.39 -15.56
CA MET A 1001 -7.65 30.19 -16.99
C MET A 1001 -6.20 29.80 -17.22
N GLY A 1002 -5.94 28.82 -18.09
CA GLY A 1002 -4.60 28.40 -18.47
C GLY A 1002 -4.10 27.12 -17.78
N ALA A 1003 -2.80 26.89 -17.86
CA ALA A 1003 -2.17 25.61 -17.51
C ALA A 1003 -1.82 25.46 -16.02
N TYR A 1004 -1.89 26.55 -15.26
CA TYR A 1004 -1.55 26.62 -13.84
C TYR A 1004 -2.69 27.24 -13.05
N GLU A 1005 -2.89 26.79 -11.81
CA GLU A 1005 -3.64 27.53 -10.80
C GLU A 1005 -2.71 28.48 -10.04
N PHE A 1006 -3.23 29.65 -9.70
CA PHE A 1006 -2.61 30.56 -8.76
C PHE A 1006 -2.74 30.02 -7.34
N PHE A 1007 -1.62 30.04 -6.62
CA PHE A 1007 -1.58 29.69 -5.21
C PHE A 1007 -0.75 30.74 -4.49
N ASN A 1008 -1.33 31.35 -3.46
CA ASN A 1008 -0.65 32.31 -2.61
C ASN A 1008 0.07 31.57 -1.47
N THR A 1009 1.35 31.80 -1.31
CA THR A 1009 2.17 31.32 -0.19
C THR A 1009 2.25 32.43 0.84
N PRO A 1010 1.81 32.23 2.11
CA PRO A 1010 1.86 33.28 3.11
C PRO A 1010 3.29 33.82 3.30
N PRO A 1011 3.45 35.14 3.54
CA PRO A 1011 4.77 35.74 3.70
C PRO A 1011 5.40 35.35 5.03
N VAL A 1012 6.71 35.55 5.15
CA VAL A 1012 7.48 35.27 6.38
C VAL A 1012 7.91 36.58 7.02
N ALA A 1013 7.45 36.84 8.24
CA ALA A 1013 7.93 37.95 9.06
C ALA A 1013 9.28 37.60 9.69
N ASP A 1014 10.21 38.55 9.61
CA ASP A 1014 11.46 38.57 10.36
C ASP A 1014 11.62 39.97 10.97
N GLY A 1015 11.45 40.06 12.30
CA GLY A 1015 11.54 41.29 13.06
C GLY A 1015 12.96 41.71 13.42
N GLY A 1016 13.97 40.93 13.02
CA GLY A 1016 15.38 41.15 13.32
C GLY A 1016 15.83 40.60 14.67
N ASP A 1017 17.08 40.90 15.03
CA ASP A 1017 17.70 40.40 16.27
C ASP A 1017 17.15 41.09 17.53
N ASP A 1018 17.16 40.35 18.65
CA ASP A 1018 16.96 40.88 20.00
C ASP A 1018 17.92 42.04 20.29
N GLN A 1019 17.43 43.08 20.97
CA GLN A 1019 18.21 44.30 21.24
C GLN A 1019 18.43 44.52 22.73
N VAL A 1020 19.62 45.00 23.08
CA VAL A 1020 19.93 45.51 24.41
C VAL A 1020 20.14 47.02 24.35
N VAL A 1021 19.32 47.79 25.05
CA VAL A 1021 19.32 49.27 24.98
C VAL A 1021 19.45 49.91 26.37
N GLU A 1022 20.14 51.05 26.42
CA GLU A 1022 20.24 51.85 27.64
C GLU A 1022 18.90 52.52 27.96
N CYS A 1023 18.45 52.45 29.20
CA CYS A 1023 17.22 53.12 29.62
C CYS A 1023 17.33 54.65 29.56
N ALA A 1024 16.19 55.26 29.30
CA ALA A 1024 15.97 56.69 29.38
C ALA A 1024 14.56 57.00 29.92
N CYS A 1025 13.99 56.11 30.74
CA CYS A 1025 12.61 56.22 31.20
C CYS A 1025 12.32 57.46 32.08
N ASN A 1026 13.34 58.04 32.71
CA ASN A 1026 13.18 59.30 33.46
C ASN A 1026 13.51 60.56 32.65
N THR A 1027 13.75 60.41 31.34
CA THR A 1027 13.94 61.53 30.42
C THR A 1027 12.62 61.92 29.76
N ALA A 1028 12.54 63.14 29.22
CA ALA A 1028 11.35 63.57 28.48
C ALA A 1028 11.14 62.84 27.14
N GLU A 1029 12.17 62.14 26.63
CA GLU A 1029 12.13 61.43 25.35
C GLU A 1029 11.79 59.94 25.50
N GLY A 1030 11.88 59.38 26.71
CA GLY A 1030 11.69 57.95 26.97
C GLY A 1030 12.74 57.05 26.31
N THR A 1031 12.63 55.74 26.51
CA THR A 1031 13.53 54.76 25.87
C THR A 1031 13.07 54.49 24.44
N ARG A 1032 13.85 54.97 23.47
CA ARG A 1032 13.58 54.81 22.04
C ARG A 1032 14.33 53.62 21.46
N ILE A 1033 13.66 52.85 20.63
CA ILE A 1033 14.24 51.72 19.88
C ILE A 1033 13.92 51.85 18.40
N THR A 1034 14.77 51.26 17.56
CA THR A 1034 14.54 51.15 16.12
C THR A 1034 14.39 49.68 15.81
N LEU A 1035 13.25 49.31 15.23
CA LEU A 1035 12.95 47.94 14.82
C LEU A 1035 13.46 47.70 13.40
N ASP A 1036 13.70 46.45 13.01
CA ASP A 1036 14.23 46.13 11.67
C ASP A 1036 13.54 44.89 11.08
N GLY A 1037 12.50 45.14 10.30
CA GLY A 1037 11.74 44.11 9.60
C GLY A 1037 12.32 43.72 8.24
N SER A 1038 13.50 44.23 7.86
CA SER A 1038 14.00 44.14 6.48
C SER A 1038 14.39 42.72 6.04
N GLY A 1039 14.47 41.77 6.97
CA GLY A 1039 14.63 40.34 6.68
C GLY A 1039 13.33 39.66 6.24
N SER A 1040 12.17 40.31 6.40
CA SER A 1040 10.88 39.75 6.00
C SER A 1040 10.82 39.58 4.48
N TYR A 1041 10.29 38.45 4.02
CA TYR A 1041 10.19 38.15 2.60
C TYR A 1041 8.93 37.37 2.29
N ASP A 1042 8.48 37.51 1.05
CA ASP A 1042 7.43 36.70 0.47
C ASP A 1042 8.06 35.68 -0.49
N VAL A 1043 7.55 34.44 -0.49
CA VAL A 1043 8.08 33.38 -1.36
C VAL A 1043 7.74 33.62 -2.83
N ASP A 1044 6.57 34.21 -3.08
CA ASP A 1044 6.04 34.49 -4.41
C ASP A 1044 6.50 35.86 -4.94
N GLY A 1045 7.14 36.66 -4.08
CA GLY A 1045 7.77 37.93 -4.41
C GLY A 1045 6.85 39.13 -4.22
N ASP A 1046 5.77 38.97 -3.47
CA ASP A 1046 4.75 39.98 -3.27
C ASP A 1046 5.20 41.14 -2.39
N ALA A 1047 4.54 42.29 -2.59
CA ALA A 1047 4.87 43.50 -1.87
C ALA A 1047 4.31 43.45 -0.44
N LEU A 1048 5.20 43.49 0.54
CA LEU A 1048 4.82 43.37 1.95
C LEU A 1048 4.37 44.69 2.59
N THR A 1049 3.35 44.59 3.43
CA THR A 1049 2.98 45.59 4.44
C THR A 1049 3.38 45.10 5.82
N TYR A 1050 3.71 46.01 6.75
CA TYR A 1050 4.35 45.69 8.03
C TYR A 1050 3.46 46.15 9.18
N ARG A 1051 3.24 45.31 10.17
CA ARG A 1051 2.46 45.64 11.36
C ARG A 1051 3.20 45.24 12.62
N TRP A 1052 3.66 46.24 13.36
CA TRP A 1052 4.37 46.06 14.62
C TRP A 1052 3.42 46.24 15.81
N THR A 1053 3.46 45.31 16.77
CA THR A 1053 2.66 45.37 18.00
C THR A 1053 3.54 45.18 19.23
N GLY A 1054 3.23 45.88 20.32
CA GLY A 1054 4.06 45.91 21.53
C GLY A 1054 3.65 47.02 22.49
N PRO A 1055 4.28 47.10 23.68
CA PRO A 1055 4.00 48.10 24.71
C PRO A 1055 4.62 49.46 24.35
N PHE A 1056 4.05 50.12 23.34
CA PHE A 1056 4.49 51.42 22.85
C PHE A 1056 3.64 52.55 23.41
N ILE A 1057 4.24 53.75 23.59
CA ILE A 1057 3.49 54.97 23.95
C ILE A 1057 2.48 55.34 22.84
N GLU A 1058 2.88 55.18 21.58
CA GLU A 1058 2.06 55.41 20.39
C GLU A 1058 2.22 54.25 19.41
N SER A 1059 1.18 53.94 18.65
CA SER A 1059 1.25 52.90 17.63
C SER A 1059 2.31 53.23 16.57
N PRO A 1060 3.19 52.27 16.20
CA PRO A 1060 4.18 52.44 15.15
C PRO A 1060 3.56 52.72 13.79
N ALA A 1061 4.35 53.31 12.89
CA ALA A 1061 4.00 53.36 11.47
C ALA A 1061 4.15 51.95 10.84
N ASP A 1062 3.31 51.66 9.86
CA ASP A 1062 3.32 50.41 9.08
C ASP A 1062 4.48 50.41 8.06
N GLU A 1063 5.71 50.43 8.57
CA GLU A 1063 6.94 50.50 7.77
C GLU A 1063 7.97 49.43 8.19
N VAL A 1064 8.98 49.21 7.35
CA VAL A 1064 10.00 48.16 7.55
C VAL A 1064 10.75 48.34 8.86
N GLY A 1065 11.10 49.57 9.25
CA GLY A 1065 11.93 49.83 10.43
C GLY A 1065 11.54 51.09 11.21
N PRO A 1066 10.38 51.11 11.87
CA PRO A 1066 9.94 52.26 12.63
C PRO A 1066 10.81 52.49 13.86
N THR A 1067 10.93 53.76 14.25
CA THR A 1067 11.51 54.13 15.56
C THR A 1067 10.40 54.46 16.54
N VAL A 1068 10.32 53.68 17.61
CA VAL A 1068 9.23 53.72 18.61
C VAL A 1068 9.77 54.03 20.01
N THR A 1069 8.87 54.45 20.90
CA THR A 1069 9.19 54.69 22.32
C THR A 1069 8.37 53.74 23.19
N LEU A 1070 9.03 53.03 24.11
CA LEU A 1070 8.39 52.05 25.01
C LEU A 1070 7.57 52.75 26.10
N GLU A 1071 6.42 52.17 26.48
CA GLU A 1071 5.44 52.77 27.41
C GLU A 1071 6.00 53.01 28.82
N ASP A 1072 6.79 52.07 29.35
CA ASP A 1072 7.52 52.24 30.62
C ASP A 1072 9.00 52.58 30.38
N GLY A 1073 9.65 51.88 29.43
CA GLY A 1073 11.04 52.10 29.03
C GLY A 1073 12.09 51.96 30.13
N CYS A 1074 11.73 51.53 31.33
CA CYS A 1074 12.66 51.28 32.43
C CYS A 1074 13.30 49.89 32.30
N PRO A 1075 14.39 49.58 33.02
CA PRO A 1075 15.07 48.30 32.92
C PRO A 1075 14.14 47.09 33.03
N GLY A 1076 14.20 46.19 32.04
CA GLY A 1076 13.26 45.07 31.87
C GLY A 1076 13.26 44.52 30.45
N GLU A 1077 12.53 43.43 30.22
CA GLU A 1077 12.34 42.82 28.89
C GLU A 1077 10.97 43.22 28.31
N TYR A 1078 10.98 43.60 27.03
CA TYR A 1078 9.79 44.01 26.28
C TYR A 1078 9.70 43.16 25.01
N VAL A 1079 8.58 42.47 24.81
CA VAL A 1079 8.34 41.64 23.62
C VAL A 1079 7.61 42.47 22.58
N ILE A 1080 8.19 42.55 21.39
CA ILE A 1080 7.66 43.22 20.22
C ILE A 1080 7.33 42.17 19.16
N THR A 1081 6.18 42.27 18.50
CA THR A 1081 5.76 41.31 17.47
C THR A 1081 5.62 41.99 16.12
N LEU A 1082 6.20 41.40 15.07
CA LEU A 1082 6.00 41.75 13.67
C LEU A 1082 5.06 40.74 12.99
N VAL A 1083 4.08 41.24 12.26
CA VAL A 1083 3.34 40.49 11.24
C VAL A 1083 3.48 41.24 9.92
N VAL A 1084 3.80 40.54 8.84
CA VAL A 1084 3.78 41.11 7.47
C VAL A 1084 2.61 40.55 6.67
N ASN A 1085 2.12 41.28 5.69
CA ASN A 1085 1.01 40.86 4.84
C ASN A 1085 1.33 41.19 3.36
N ASP A 1086 1.10 40.23 2.47
CA ASP A 1086 1.40 40.27 1.03
C ASP A 1086 0.27 40.91 0.18
N GLY A 1087 -0.83 41.33 0.81
CA GLY A 1087 -2.04 41.81 0.17
C GLY A 1087 -3.18 40.79 0.13
N THR A 1088 -2.88 39.52 0.41
CA THR A 1088 -3.82 38.38 0.42
C THR A 1088 -3.91 37.76 1.81
N GLU A 1089 -2.78 37.48 2.47
CA GLU A 1089 -2.67 36.73 3.72
C GLU A 1089 -1.62 37.32 4.69
N ASP A 1090 -1.85 37.15 5.99
CA ASP A 1090 -0.93 37.57 7.06
C ASP A 1090 0.14 36.47 7.28
N SER A 1091 1.38 36.87 7.58
CA SER A 1091 2.42 35.97 8.05
C SER A 1091 2.11 35.41 9.43
N GLU A 1092 2.77 34.31 9.78
CA GLU A 1092 2.92 33.97 11.20
C GLU A 1092 3.67 35.11 11.92
N PRO A 1093 3.31 35.44 13.18
CA PRO A 1093 3.97 36.50 13.91
C PRO A 1093 5.41 36.16 14.30
N ASN A 1094 6.32 37.12 14.15
CA ASN A 1094 7.70 37.02 14.63
C ASN A 1094 7.90 37.89 15.87
N GLU A 1095 8.51 37.36 16.93
CA GLU A 1095 8.76 38.08 18.18
C GLU A 1095 10.23 38.48 18.33
N VAL A 1096 10.45 39.72 18.78
CA VAL A 1096 11.76 40.31 19.09
C VAL A 1096 11.74 40.79 20.53
N VAL A 1097 12.77 40.43 21.30
CA VAL A 1097 12.92 40.83 22.70
C VAL A 1097 13.84 42.04 22.81
N ILE A 1098 13.36 43.07 23.47
CA ILE A 1098 14.12 44.28 23.79
C ILE A 1098 14.45 44.26 25.28
N THR A 1099 15.72 44.05 25.62
CA THR A 1099 16.23 44.13 26.99
C THR A 1099 16.71 45.55 27.28
N VAL A 1100 15.95 46.29 28.07
CA VAL A 1100 16.36 47.60 28.57
C VAL A 1100 17.23 47.41 29.81
N VAL A 1101 18.40 48.04 29.83
CA VAL A 1101 19.37 47.97 30.93
C VAL A 1101 19.85 49.36 31.33
N ASP A 1102 20.37 49.48 32.55
CA ASP A 1102 21.01 50.68 33.07
C ASP A 1102 22.51 50.39 33.29
N THR A 1103 23.35 50.98 32.45
CA THR A 1103 24.80 50.82 32.50
C THR A 1103 25.52 52.13 32.83
N THR A 1104 24.79 53.23 32.98
CA THR A 1104 25.36 54.57 33.16
C THR A 1104 25.33 55.01 34.63
N PRO A 1105 26.47 55.43 35.22
CA PRO A 1105 26.47 55.96 36.58
C PRO A 1105 25.74 57.30 36.70
N PRO A 1106 25.18 57.64 37.88
CA PRO A 1106 24.44 58.88 38.08
C PRO A 1106 25.31 60.11 37.89
N GLU A 1107 24.76 61.16 37.29
CA GLU A 1107 25.41 62.48 37.26
C GLU A 1107 25.37 63.11 38.65
N PHE A 1108 26.54 63.29 39.27
CA PHE A 1108 26.65 63.76 40.64
C PHE A 1108 27.53 65.03 40.76
N THR A 1109 26.94 66.12 41.25
CA THR A 1109 27.66 67.34 41.65
C THR A 1109 27.68 67.48 43.16
N PHE A 1110 28.82 67.84 43.74
CA PHE A 1110 29.00 67.87 45.20
C PHE A 1110 29.80 69.10 45.63
N SER A 1111 29.34 69.76 46.68
CA SER A 1111 29.95 70.94 47.28
C SER A 1111 29.75 70.97 48.79
N VAL A 1112 30.54 71.79 49.50
CA VAL A 1112 30.48 71.93 50.96
C VAL A 1112 30.54 73.39 51.35
N SER A 1113 29.85 73.77 52.42
CA SER A 1113 29.87 75.13 52.97
C SER A 1113 29.98 75.13 54.50
N PRO A 1114 30.83 75.97 55.10
CA PRO A 1114 31.81 76.86 54.45
C PRO A 1114 33.01 76.09 53.89
N THR A 1115 33.53 76.50 52.72
CA THR A 1115 34.77 75.96 52.14
C THR A 1115 36.04 76.49 52.84
N MET A 1116 35.89 77.51 53.70
CA MET A 1116 37.01 78.12 54.43
C MET A 1116 36.64 78.45 55.88
N LEU A 1117 37.50 78.05 56.83
CA LEU A 1117 37.30 78.33 58.25
C LEU A 1117 38.25 79.42 58.77
N TRP A 1118 37.71 80.60 59.06
CA TRP A 1118 38.45 81.73 59.66
C TRP A 1118 37.59 82.52 60.66
N PRO A 1119 38.14 83.02 61.78
CA PRO A 1119 39.51 82.81 62.27
C PRO A 1119 39.70 81.38 62.81
N PRO A 1120 40.93 80.82 62.77
CA PRO A 1120 41.21 79.46 63.27
C PRO A 1120 41.25 79.45 64.80
N ASN A 1121 40.05 79.50 65.38
CA ASN A 1121 39.76 79.63 66.79
C ASN A 1121 39.67 78.27 67.51
N LYS A 1122 40.01 77.16 66.83
CA LYS A 1122 39.94 75.77 67.32
C LYS A 1122 38.53 75.27 67.64
N LYS A 1123 37.47 76.00 67.27
CA LYS A 1123 36.09 75.54 67.41
C LYS A 1123 35.77 74.52 66.31
N MET A 1124 34.87 73.58 66.63
CA MET A 1124 34.24 72.74 65.63
C MET A 1124 33.29 73.61 64.80
N VAL A 1125 33.38 73.52 63.49
CA VAL A 1125 32.49 74.22 62.56
C VAL A 1125 31.71 73.17 61.79
N LYS A 1126 30.38 73.30 61.81
CA LYS A 1126 29.48 72.48 61.01
C LYS A 1126 29.77 72.72 59.54
N ILE A 1127 29.96 71.65 58.79
CA ILE A 1127 30.05 71.66 57.34
C ILE A 1127 28.74 71.13 56.79
N THR A 1128 28.09 71.94 55.98
CA THR A 1128 26.87 71.57 55.27
C THR A 1128 27.25 71.09 53.87
N PRO A 1129 27.14 69.80 53.57
CA PRO A 1129 27.23 69.30 52.20
C PRO A 1129 25.98 69.71 51.39
N SER A 1130 26.17 69.96 50.10
CA SER A 1130 25.09 70.21 49.13
C SER A 1130 25.42 69.54 47.80
N TRP A 1131 24.44 68.87 47.20
CA TRP A 1131 24.61 68.13 45.96
C TRP A 1131 23.39 68.25 45.03
N THR A 1132 23.63 67.96 43.76
CA THR A 1132 22.59 67.56 42.81
C THR A 1132 22.96 66.18 42.28
N VAL A 1133 21.97 65.30 42.17
CA VAL A 1133 22.12 63.97 41.59
C VAL A 1133 20.97 63.74 40.62
N SER A 1134 21.27 63.18 39.45
CA SER A 1134 20.28 62.80 38.44
C SER A 1134 20.78 61.59 37.69
N ASP A 1135 19.85 60.74 37.29
CA ASP A 1135 20.12 59.57 36.47
C ASP A 1135 18.96 59.35 35.47
N ASN A 1136 19.26 58.82 34.29
CA ASN A 1136 18.26 58.64 33.22
C ASN A 1136 17.34 57.44 33.47
N CYS A 1137 17.78 56.51 34.30
CA CYS A 1137 17.16 55.23 34.61
C CYS A 1137 16.63 55.17 36.04
N ASP A 1138 17.22 55.96 36.94
CA ASP A 1138 16.81 56.08 38.34
C ASP A 1138 16.42 57.51 38.72
N ALA A 1139 15.14 57.71 39.08
CA ALA A 1139 14.62 59.01 39.48
C ALA A 1139 15.23 59.51 40.81
N THR A 1140 15.77 58.62 41.64
CA THR A 1140 16.31 58.95 42.97
C THR A 1140 17.58 58.16 43.34
N PRO A 1141 18.73 58.43 42.70
CA PRO A 1141 19.97 57.74 43.06
C PRO A 1141 20.37 58.00 44.51
N ASP A 1142 20.84 56.97 45.21
CA ASP A 1142 21.21 57.03 46.63
C ASP A 1142 22.53 57.78 46.83
N VAL A 1143 22.53 58.80 47.69
CA VAL A 1143 23.72 59.61 47.98
C VAL A 1143 24.18 59.40 49.42
N SER A 1144 25.37 58.83 49.58
CA SER A 1144 25.93 58.43 50.88
C SER A 1144 27.33 58.98 51.12
N LEU A 1145 27.66 59.24 52.40
CA LEU A 1145 28.98 59.74 52.83
C LEU A 1145 30.00 58.59 52.78
N VAL A 1146 31.07 58.77 52.01
CA VAL A 1146 32.16 57.78 51.87
C VAL A 1146 33.25 58.02 52.91
N SER A 1147 33.75 59.26 53.02
CA SER A 1147 34.82 59.57 53.98
C SER A 1147 34.95 61.05 54.32
N VAL A 1148 35.53 61.34 55.49
CA VAL A 1148 36.05 62.67 55.85
C VAL A 1148 37.48 62.49 56.31
N SER A 1149 38.43 63.10 55.60
CA SER A 1149 39.85 62.99 55.89
C SER A 1149 40.49 64.37 56.06
N MET A 1150 41.70 64.41 56.63
CA MET A 1150 42.48 65.64 56.69
C MET A 1150 43.93 65.41 56.30
N ASN A 1151 44.60 66.46 55.81
CA ASN A 1151 45.99 66.40 55.34
C ASN A 1151 47.06 66.34 56.45
N GLU A 1152 46.70 65.91 57.67
CA GLU A 1152 47.60 65.75 58.83
C GLU A 1152 47.29 64.42 59.53
N SER A 1153 48.32 63.64 59.90
CA SER A 1153 48.15 62.34 60.56
C SER A 1153 48.00 62.50 62.08
N GLU A 1154 46.96 61.92 62.68
CA GLU A 1154 46.77 61.90 64.15
C GLU A 1154 47.63 60.82 64.84
N THR A 1155 48.95 61.02 64.95
CA THR A 1155 49.79 60.14 65.78
C THR A 1155 50.67 60.89 66.79
N ARG A 1156 50.44 60.54 68.07
CA ARG A 1156 51.21 60.75 69.31
C ARG A 1156 51.13 62.10 70.05
N GLY A 1157 50.30 62.08 71.09
CA GLY A 1157 50.72 62.32 72.49
C GLY A 1157 51.34 63.68 72.82
N ASN A 1158 50.52 64.59 73.33
CA ASN A 1158 50.73 65.39 74.55
C ASN A 1158 49.49 66.28 74.78
N ALA A 1159 48.97 66.25 75.99
CA ALA A 1159 47.67 66.77 76.41
C ALA A 1159 47.37 68.21 75.94
N HIS A 1160 46.47 68.35 74.95
CA HIS A 1160 45.36 69.32 74.91
C HIS A 1160 44.51 69.12 73.62
N THR A 1161 43.23 68.74 73.84
CA THR A 1161 42.03 68.87 72.98
C THR A 1161 41.80 67.86 71.83
N GLY A 1162 40.57 67.30 71.80
CA GLY A 1162 40.11 66.12 71.06
C GLY A 1162 39.90 66.25 69.54
N ASP A 1163 39.40 65.16 68.96
CA ASP A 1163 39.31 64.81 67.53
C ASP A 1163 39.04 66.02 66.63
N ASP A 1164 39.86 66.19 65.60
CA ASP A 1164 39.79 67.33 64.69
C ASP A 1164 38.70 67.17 63.59
N ILE A 1165 38.05 66.00 63.56
CA ILE A 1165 36.89 65.62 62.73
C ILE A 1165 35.86 64.96 63.65
N GLN A 1166 34.60 65.36 63.57
CA GLN A 1166 33.48 64.72 64.27
C GLN A 1166 32.34 64.53 63.28
N ILE A 1167 31.75 63.34 63.26
CA ILE A 1167 30.56 63.03 62.46
C ILE A 1167 29.51 62.55 63.46
N ASP A 1168 28.40 63.26 63.55
CA ASP A 1168 27.30 62.90 64.46
C ASP A 1168 26.48 61.72 63.88
N GLN A 1169 25.65 61.09 64.71
CA GLN A 1169 24.80 59.96 64.29
C GLN A 1169 23.83 60.31 63.15
N ASP A 1170 23.51 61.58 62.96
CA ASP A 1170 22.68 62.09 61.87
C ASP A 1170 23.48 62.39 60.58
N GLY A 1171 24.77 62.05 60.55
CA GLY A 1171 25.67 62.32 59.43
C GLY A 1171 26.18 63.77 59.36
N THR A 1172 25.86 64.63 60.34
CA THR A 1172 26.36 66.01 60.34
C THR A 1172 27.87 66.02 60.57
N ILE A 1173 28.59 66.61 59.61
CA ILE A 1173 30.05 66.72 59.65
C ILE A 1173 30.45 68.01 60.37
N TYR A 1174 31.33 67.89 61.35
CA TYR A 1174 32.01 69.00 61.99
C TYR A 1174 33.51 68.84 61.83
N VAL A 1175 34.19 69.91 61.40
CA VAL A 1175 35.65 69.92 61.33
C VAL A 1175 36.21 71.09 62.13
N ARG A 1176 37.39 70.90 62.73
CA ARG A 1176 37.97 71.90 63.62
C ARG A 1176 38.64 73.02 62.84
N ALA A 1177 38.28 74.27 63.13
CA ALA A 1177 38.97 75.47 62.63
C ALA A 1177 40.35 75.66 63.32
N LYS A 1178 41.28 74.72 63.14
CA LYS A 1178 42.63 74.70 63.74
C LYS A 1178 43.69 74.68 62.63
N ARG A 1179 44.71 75.54 62.75
CA ARG A 1179 45.79 75.62 61.75
C ARG A 1179 46.69 74.38 61.80
N ASN A 1180 47.19 73.97 60.63
CA ASN A 1180 48.30 73.03 60.52
C ASN A 1180 49.64 73.78 60.74
N ARG A 1181 50.61 73.14 61.41
CA ARG A 1181 51.95 73.72 61.66
C ARG A 1181 52.77 73.90 60.38
N LYS A 1182 52.55 73.06 59.36
CA LYS A 1182 53.34 73.02 58.11
C LYS A 1182 52.68 73.73 56.92
N GLY A 1183 51.38 74.02 56.97
CA GLY A 1183 50.64 74.64 55.86
C GLY A 1183 49.19 74.96 56.22
N ASP A 1184 48.34 75.15 55.22
CA ASP A 1184 46.89 75.21 55.41
C ASP A 1184 46.40 73.81 55.83
N ARG A 1185 45.42 73.74 56.74
CA ARG A 1185 44.76 72.46 57.03
C ARG A 1185 43.64 72.26 56.02
N ILE A 1186 43.59 71.10 55.39
CA ILE A 1186 42.57 70.77 54.40
C ILE A 1186 41.84 69.54 54.89
N TYR A 1187 40.53 69.68 55.05
CA TYR A 1187 39.61 68.57 55.22
C TYR A 1187 39.03 68.19 53.86
N THR A 1188 39.06 66.92 53.49
CA THR A 1188 38.46 66.40 52.25
C THR A 1188 37.26 65.55 52.64
N ILE A 1189 36.08 65.93 52.14
CA ILE A 1189 34.82 65.23 52.35
C ILE A 1189 34.44 64.57 51.03
N THR A 1190 34.13 63.28 51.06
CA THR A 1190 33.83 62.46 49.88
C THR A 1190 32.47 61.82 50.02
N TYR A 1191 31.61 61.99 49.00
CA TYR A 1191 30.32 61.33 48.86
C TYR A 1191 30.28 60.49 47.58
N GLN A 1192 29.41 59.51 47.54
CA GLN A 1192 29.07 58.74 46.34
C GLN A 1192 27.57 58.85 46.07
N ALA A 1193 27.20 58.86 44.79
CA ALA A 1193 25.85 58.59 44.30
C ALA A 1193 25.84 57.20 43.67
N VAL A 1194 24.85 56.37 43.97
CA VAL A 1194 24.67 55.01 43.43
C VAL A 1194 23.23 54.86 42.95
N ASP A 1195 23.00 54.42 41.71
CA ASP A 1195 21.66 54.05 41.25
C ASP A 1195 21.23 52.65 41.72
N ASN A 1196 19.97 52.30 41.49
CA ASN A 1196 19.40 50.98 41.78
C ASN A 1196 20.08 49.83 41.03
N SER A 1197 20.74 50.09 39.91
CA SER A 1197 21.46 49.10 39.09
C SER A 1197 22.89 48.87 39.58
N GLY A 1198 23.34 49.69 40.54
CA GLY A 1198 24.63 49.59 41.21
C GLY A 1198 25.73 50.41 40.56
N ASN A 1199 25.45 51.21 39.53
CA ASN A 1199 26.44 52.12 38.96
C ASN A 1199 26.65 53.31 39.91
N ALA A 1200 27.89 53.79 40.04
CA ALA A 1200 28.24 54.74 41.10
C ALA A 1200 29.19 55.85 40.65
N THR A 1201 28.91 57.08 41.08
CA THR A 1201 29.74 58.26 40.87
C THR A 1201 30.24 58.83 42.21
N VAL A 1202 31.55 58.91 42.39
CA VAL A 1202 32.18 59.48 43.60
C VAL A 1202 32.63 60.92 43.37
N ARG A 1203 32.39 61.82 44.34
CA ARG A 1203 32.86 63.21 44.33
C ARG A 1203 33.41 63.63 45.69
N SER A 1204 34.37 64.56 45.67
CA SER A 1204 34.97 65.12 46.89
C SER A 1204 35.02 66.64 46.85
N ALA A 1205 34.86 67.27 48.00
CA ALA A 1205 35.03 68.71 48.19
C ALA A 1205 35.91 68.99 49.41
N THR A 1206 36.58 70.14 49.42
CA THR A 1206 37.55 70.48 50.47
C THR A 1206 37.12 71.67 51.31
N VAL A 1207 37.41 71.60 52.61
CA VAL A 1207 37.29 72.70 53.56
C VAL A 1207 38.67 73.07 54.05
N THR A 1208 39.08 74.31 53.81
CA THR A 1208 40.42 74.78 54.12
C THR A 1208 40.43 75.66 55.38
N VAL A 1209 41.36 75.43 56.28
CA VAL A 1209 41.71 76.32 57.38
C VAL A 1209 43.06 76.97 57.06
N PRO A 1210 43.07 78.21 56.55
CA PRO A 1210 44.31 78.84 56.10
C PRO A 1210 45.31 79.04 57.24
N ARG A 1211 46.61 78.96 56.95
CA ARG A 1211 47.70 79.22 57.90
C ARG A 1211 47.94 80.71 58.15
N LYS A 1212 47.58 81.57 57.19
CA LYS A 1212 47.63 83.03 57.28
C LYS A 1212 46.34 83.60 56.68
N ARG A 1213 45.86 84.76 57.15
CA ARG A 1213 44.70 85.44 56.54
C ARG A 1213 45.09 85.75 55.11
N ARG A 1214 44.46 85.10 54.14
CA ARG A 1214 44.55 85.48 52.73
C ARG A 1214 43.30 86.26 52.41
#